data_AF-A0A0F8Q9X8-F1
#
_entry.id   AF-A0A0F8Q9X8-F1
#
_cell.length_a   1.000
_cell.length_b   1.000
_cell.length_c   1.000
_cell.angle_alpha   90.00
_cell.angle_beta   90.00
_cell.angle_gamma   90.00
#
_symmetry.space_group_name_H-M   'P 1'
#
loop_
_entity.id
_entity.type
_entity.pdbx_description
1 polymer ?
#
loop_
_entity_poly.entity_id
_entity_poly.type
_entity_poly.pdbx_seq_one_letter_code
_entity_poly.pdbx_strand_id
1 'polypeptide(L)'
;MGVCAINKPLVSSIAILLLFCYAALAADVVPTDIMQPGTQLNEVKFLESPDKCDNCHGGYNETVEPAFNWRGTMMANAGRDPIFWATLAVAEQDFNGAGDLCIRCHSPGGWLAGHSTPTDGSGLTAWDSDGVECDFCHKVTNPDNSDPILIGVQNDPFLANDLGDLDADPNNITGYYGTGMYVMWNNPDKLGPYSDATSKHRFIQSRFHRSVDFCGTCHDVSNPAVGDLAHNSGALDPTGVVASGEPGSPVEGKAAFNNFPYEYGIVERTQSEYKAGLLSQTPVSDYDSLPEVLQAGAVKAAYDSAFASGTEGNYADGTVRYFSCQSCHEPPVEGYGANKPRTQLRADLPYHDFTGGNYWVPDAIQYLDGIGQLRLGGGLTRTQNQAIDAGQLRAGKQLENAAVLEVNGNTLKVINTAGHKLITGYPEGRRMWVNVKWYNESNGIVREDGKYGPVQLEIDLDGDGVNDTVNTILNLKDKNTKIYESHPAMTQEWANQLMAQPFNVPGDLPLSYDRFTGEPDYTLGELAAQPEGTTYKTFHFVLNNAMEMDNRIPPYGMSYDEAKLRNALPVPEDQYGNPGSEGVYNYWDEITLNPPDGAVRAEIQLLYQPTSWEYVLFLYKANSGSNPFLAEEGNKLLDAWLNNDMAKPYVMASTTWPASALPPASELVVGDLVTLEVDIKGNPAGQSSTFAPKDTVGIGFRIGDSTGSQISGATVFLSVLDSEGKEVASLQGLTDENGEAVFKWKTSNKQGAGAYTVDVTDVVMDGYVYNAEERDELDKVKFNIQ
;
A
#
# COMPACT_ATOMS: atom_id res chain seq x y z
N MET A 1 57.86 59.25 -27.83
CA MET A 1 56.83 58.49 -28.59
C MET A 1 56.12 57.64 -27.55
N GLY A 2 54.93 57.94 -27.03
CA GLY A 2 53.80 58.70 -27.54
C GLY A 2 52.56 57.87 -27.16
N VAL A 3 52.01 58.17 -25.98
CA VAL A 3 50.82 57.56 -25.35
C VAL A 3 49.60 57.71 -26.27
N CYS A 4 48.67 56.74 -26.27
CA CYS A 4 47.30 57.02 -26.73
C CYS A 4 46.26 56.29 -25.89
N ALA A 5 45.27 57.06 -25.46
CA ALA A 5 44.16 56.70 -24.58
C ALA A 5 42.82 56.77 -25.34
N ILE A 6 41.91 55.85 -24.97
CA ILE A 6 40.46 55.98 -24.74
C ILE A 6 39.60 56.80 -25.74
N ASN A 7 38.59 56.16 -26.37
CA ASN A 7 37.15 56.53 -26.29
C ASN A 7 36.21 55.56 -27.03
N LYS A 8 34.98 55.40 -26.50
CA LYS A 8 33.84 54.54 -26.97
C LYS A 8 33.29 54.94 -28.36
N PRO A 9 32.39 54.14 -28.97
CA PRO A 9 30.95 54.44 -28.82
C PRO A 9 30.00 53.23 -28.68
N LEU A 10 28.76 53.59 -28.36
CA LEU A 10 27.56 52.81 -28.05
C LEU A 10 26.75 52.41 -29.31
N VAL A 11 25.96 51.32 -29.16
CA VAL A 11 24.60 51.06 -29.71
C VAL A 11 24.45 50.60 -31.17
N SER A 12 23.92 49.38 -31.34
CA SER A 12 22.61 49.18 -31.98
C SER A 12 22.00 47.82 -31.63
N SER A 13 20.83 47.90 -31.02
CA SER A 13 19.91 46.82 -30.67
C SER A 13 19.37 46.12 -31.92
N ILE A 14 19.33 44.79 -31.91
CA ILE A 14 18.41 44.00 -32.73
C ILE A 14 17.66 43.09 -31.75
N ALA A 15 16.43 43.47 -31.46
CA ALA A 15 15.47 42.64 -30.76
C ALA A 15 14.98 41.55 -31.73
N ILE A 16 15.40 40.32 -31.50
CA ILE A 16 14.76 39.14 -32.07
C ILE A 16 13.77 38.66 -30.99
N LEU A 17 12.48 38.89 -31.21
CA LEU A 17 11.42 38.16 -30.50
C LEU A 17 11.49 36.71 -30.97
N LEU A 18 12.19 35.87 -30.20
CA LEU A 18 11.98 34.43 -30.20
C LEU A 18 11.02 34.13 -29.05
N LEU A 19 9.79 33.79 -29.40
CA LEU A 19 8.91 33.01 -28.53
C LEU A 19 9.61 31.65 -28.32
N PHE A 20 10.44 31.55 -27.30
CA PHE A 20 10.84 30.27 -26.75
C PHE A 20 9.68 29.79 -25.88
N CYS A 21 8.92 28.80 -26.36
CA CYS A 21 8.29 27.86 -25.45
C CYS A 21 9.45 27.23 -24.66
N TYR A 22 9.63 27.62 -23.40
CA TYR A 22 10.55 26.95 -22.49
C TYR A 22 9.95 25.56 -22.23
N ALA A 23 10.41 24.55 -22.97
CA ALA A 23 10.29 23.18 -22.49
C ALA A 23 11.27 23.08 -21.31
N ALA A 24 10.75 22.79 -20.11
CA ALA A 24 11.60 22.46 -18.98
C ALA A 24 12.13 21.04 -19.22
N LEU A 25 13.44 20.90 -19.38
CA LEU A 25 14.09 19.59 -19.39
C LEU A 25 14.30 19.17 -17.94
N ALA A 26 14.02 17.90 -17.63
CA ALA A 26 14.29 17.32 -16.32
C ALA A 26 15.77 17.43 -15.95
N ALA A 27 16.07 17.37 -14.65
CA ALA A 27 17.43 17.49 -14.16
C ALA A 27 18.28 16.29 -14.62
N ASP A 28 19.40 16.59 -15.29
CA ASP A 28 20.45 15.60 -15.59
C ASP A 28 21.42 15.42 -14.40
N VAL A 29 21.31 16.30 -13.40
CA VAL A 29 22.10 16.27 -12.16
C VAL A 29 21.14 16.45 -11.00
N VAL A 30 21.06 15.46 -10.12
CA VAL A 30 20.19 15.50 -8.94
C VAL A 30 20.60 16.69 -8.05
N PRO A 31 19.66 17.56 -7.63
CA PRO A 31 19.96 18.62 -6.67
C PRO A 31 20.38 18.05 -5.32
N THR A 32 21.30 18.72 -4.63
CA THR A 32 21.70 18.33 -3.26
C THR A 32 20.54 18.39 -2.28
N ASP A 33 19.52 19.21 -2.57
CA ASP A 33 18.28 19.32 -1.82
C ASP A 33 17.42 18.04 -1.84
N ILE A 34 17.66 17.13 -2.80
CA ILE A 34 16.89 15.88 -2.99
C ILE A 34 17.68 14.64 -2.57
N MET A 35 19.01 14.69 -2.66
CA MET A 35 19.89 13.56 -2.34
C MET A 35 19.61 12.99 -0.94
N GLN A 36 19.64 11.67 -0.81
CA GLN A 36 19.44 10.96 0.47
C GLN A 36 20.67 10.12 0.86
N PRO A 37 20.98 9.97 2.15
CA PRO A 37 21.98 9.04 2.66
C PRO A 37 21.72 7.57 2.27
N GLY A 38 22.70 6.70 2.50
CA GLY A 38 22.64 5.27 2.16
C GLY A 38 23.46 4.93 0.91
N THR A 39 23.25 3.74 0.35
CA THR A 39 23.94 3.32 -0.88
C THR A 39 23.57 4.23 -2.05
N GLN A 40 24.56 4.74 -2.77
CA GLN A 40 24.35 5.60 -3.92
C GLN A 40 24.37 4.84 -5.26
N LEU A 41 23.89 5.53 -6.31
CA LEU A 41 23.91 5.08 -7.70
C LEU A 41 25.28 4.50 -8.07
N ASN A 42 25.31 3.35 -8.74
CA ASN A 42 26.51 2.66 -9.24
C ASN A 42 27.52 2.17 -8.17
N GLU A 43 27.23 2.30 -6.88
CA GLU A 43 28.14 1.82 -5.82
C GLU A 43 28.04 0.31 -5.59
N VAL A 44 26.85 -0.26 -5.84
CA VAL A 44 26.62 -1.71 -5.81
C VAL A 44 26.52 -2.29 -7.21
N LYS A 45 26.99 -3.53 -7.31
CA LYS A 45 26.95 -4.32 -8.53
C LYS A 45 26.10 -5.56 -8.31
N PHE A 46 25.86 -6.31 -9.38
CA PHE A 46 25.25 -7.63 -9.33
C PHE A 46 23.75 -7.68 -9.02
N LEU A 47 22.99 -6.59 -9.15
CA LEU A 47 21.53 -6.68 -9.14
C LEU A 47 21.06 -7.53 -10.32
N GLU A 48 20.15 -8.46 -10.03
CA GLU A 48 19.64 -9.45 -10.95
C GLU A 48 18.13 -9.27 -11.13
N SER A 49 17.70 -9.23 -12.39
CA SER A 49 16.29 -9.22 -12.73
C SER A 49 15.52 -10.38 -12.08
N PRO A 50 14.28 -10.14 -11.62
CA PRO A 50 13.38 -11.16 -11.06
C PRO A 50 13.24 -12.41 -11.93
N ASP A 51 13.29 -12.27 -13.26
CA ASP A 51 13.19 -13.41 -14.18
C ASP A 51 14.25 -14.49 -13.92
N LYS A 52 15.43 -14.12 -13.40
CA LYS A 52 16.44 -15.10 -12.98
C LYS A 52 15.97 -15.90 -11.77
N CYS A 53 15.35 -15.25 -10.80
CA CYS A 53 14.83 -15.86 -9.58
C CYS A 53 13.62 -16.76 -9.90
N ASP A 54 12.72 -16.32 -10.77
CA ASP A 54 11.49 -17.03 -11.17
C ASP A 54 11.73 -18.43 -11.71
N ASN A 55 12.85 -18.67 -12.39
CA ASN A 55 13.25 -20.00 -12.87
C ASN A 55 13.32 -21.07 -11.76
N CYS A 56 13.45 -20.64 -10.50
CA CYS A 56 13.52 -21.49 -9.32
C CYS A 56 12.41 -21.20 -8.32
N HIS A 57 12.05 -19.93 -8.15
CA HIS A 57 11.12 -19.44 -7.13
C HIS A 57 9.69 -19.22 -7.65
N GLY A 58 9.41 -19.64 -8.90
CA GLY A 58 8.07 -19.64 -9.49
C GLY A 58 7.75 -20.86 -10.37
N GLY A 59 6.51 -20.94 -10.83
CA GLY A 59 5.97 -21.92 -11.77
C GLY A 59 5.77 -23.33 -11.22
N TYR A 60 5.59 -23.50 -9.91
CA TYR A 60 5.38 -24.79 -9.25
C TYR A 60 4.20 -24.85 -8.28
N ASN A 61 3.85 -23.76 -7.59
CA ASN A 61 2.66 -23.66 -6.76
C ASN A 61 2.25 -22.20 -6.52
N GLU A 62 1.37 -21.65 -7.37
CA GLU A 62 0.90 -20.26 -7.30
C GLU A 62 0.28 -19.88 -5.95
N THR A 63 -0.19 -20.86 -5.16
CA THR A 63 -0.81 -20.58 -3.85
C THR A 63 0.18 -20.24 -2.75
N VAL A 64 1.48 -20.52 -2.91
CA VAL A 64 2.50 -20.29 -1.86
C VAL A 64 3.87 -19.86 -2.40
N GLU A 65 4.11 -19.98 -3.71
CA GLU A 65 5.42 -19.68 -4.27
C GLU A 65 5.74 -18.18 -4.24
N PRO A 66 7.00 -17.79 -3.98
CA PRO A 66 7.35 -16.37 -3.85
C PRO A 66 7.08 -15.54 -5.11
N ALA A 67 7.44 -16.04 -6.30
CA ALA A 67 7.41 -15.23 -7.52
C ALA A 67 5.99 -14.81 -7.92
N PHE A 68 5.03 -15.75 -7.92
CA PHE A 68 3.64 -15.44 -8.26
C PHE A 68 3.02 -14.47 -7.25
N ASN A 69 3.22 -14.72 -5.95
CA ASN A 69 2.65 -13.88 -4.90
C ASN A 69 3.22 -12.47 -4.93
N TRP A 70 4.55 -12.30 -5.06
CA TRP A 70 5.20 -10.99 -5.21
C TRP A 70 4.75 -10.26 -6.48
N ARG A 71 4.66 -10.94 -7.64
CA ARG A 71 4.24 -10.32 -8.92
C ARG A 71 2.85 -9.68 -8.85
N GLY A 72 1.98 -10.15 -7.95
CA GLY A 72 0.66 -9.60 -7.72
C GLY A 72 0.61 -8.35 -6.85
N THR A 73 1.72 -7.97 -6.24
CA THR A 73 1.78 -6.87 -5.27
C THR A 73 2.03 -5.52 -5.94
N MET A 74 1.76 -4.44 -5.21
CA MET A 74 2.18 -3.10 -5.65
C MET A 74 3.69 -2.91 -5.59
N MET A 75 4.44 -3.69 -4.80
CA MET A 75 5.91 -3.65 -4.83
C MET A 75 6.46 -4.06 -6.20
N ALA A 76 5.97 -5.17 -6.76
CA ALA A 76 6.35 -5.64 -8.11
C ALA A 76 5.85 -4.73 -9.25
N ASN A 77 4.90 -3.85 -8.94
CA ASN A 77 4.23 -2.98 -9.91
C ASN A 77 4.44 -1.48 -9.60
N ALA A 78 5.36 -1.15 -8.69
CA ALA A 78 5.56 0.23 -8.23
C ALA A 78 6.01 1.17 -9.36
N GLY A 79 6.82 0.65 -10.30
CA GLY A 79 7.22 1.38 -11.50
C GLY A 79 6.15 1.44 -12.59
N ARG A 80 5.08 0.63 -12.48
CA ARG A 80 3.95 0.58 -13.44
C ARG A 80 2.76 1.43 -13.00
N ASP A 81 2.75 1.87 -11.75
CA ASP A 81 1.63 2.57 -11.12
C ASP A 81 1.33 3.92 -11.83
N PRO A 82 0.14 4.11 -12.44
CA PRO A 82 -0.23 5.35 -13.09
C PRO A 82 -0.41 6.53 -12.13
N ILE A 83 -0.73 6.28 -10.85
CA ILE A 83 -0.76 7.34 -9.85
C ILE A 83 0.66 7.86 -9.65
N PHE A 84 1.64 6.96 -9.47
CA PHE A 84 3.05 7.34 -9.34
C PHE A 84 3.51 8.24 -10.50
N TRP A 85 3.22 7.87 -11.75
CA TRP A 85 3.64 8.66 -12.91
C TRP A 85 2.96 10.03 -13.00
N ALA A 86 1.67 10.12 -12.64
CA ALA A 86 0.95 11.39 -12.62
C ALA A 86 1.44 12.31 -11.48
N THR A 87 1.71 11.75 -10.30
CA THR A 87 2.31 12.48 -9.16
C THR A 87 3.73 12.91 -9.48
N LEU A 88 4.54 12.05 -10.12
CA LEU A 88 5.90 12.37 -10.56
C LEU A 88 5.90 13.55 -11.54
N ALA A 89 4.91 13.62 -12.45
CA ALA A 89 4.75 14.74 -13.38
C ALA A 89 4.57 16.07 -12.64
N VAL A 90 3.75 16.09 -11.59
CA VAL A 90 3.52 17.27 -10.75
C VAL A 90 4.72 17.57 -9.85
N ALA A 91 5.36 16.55 -9.28
CA ALA A 91 6.53 16.73 -8.42
C ALA A 91 7.74 17.32 -9.18
N GLU A 92 8.02 16.82 -10.39
CA GLU A 92 9.13 17.30 -11.22
C GLU A 92 8.93 18.72 -11.75
N GLN A 93 7.69 19.14 -12.04
CA GLN A 93 7.41 20.53 -12.41
C GLN A 93 7.51 21.47 -11.19
N ASP A 94 7.12 21.01 -10.01
CA ASP A 94 7.08 21.82 -8.78
C ASP A 94 8.50 22.02 -8.22
N PHE A 95 9.32 20.98 -8.28
CA PHE A 95 10.72 21.01 -7.90
C PHE A 95 11.55 20.11 -8.82
N ASN A 96 12.22 20.72 -9.81
CA ASN A 96 13.04 20.01 -10.79
C ASN A 96 14.12 19.16 -10.08
N GLY A 97 14.11 17.86 -10.32
CA GLY A 97 14.98 16.89 -9.66
C GLY A 97 14.33 16.03 -8.58
N ALA A 98 13.11 16.37 -8.13
CA ALA A 98 12.42 15.63 -7.06
C ALA A 98 12.13 14.17 -7.40
N GLY A 99 12.00 13.85 -8.68
CA GLY A 99 11.75 12.53 -9.20
C GLY A 99 12.85 11.52 -8.93
N ASP A 100 14.09 11.96 -8.67
CA ASP A 100 15.15 11.06 -8.21
C ASP A 100 14.75 10.33 -6.93
N LEU A 101 14.16 11.04 -5.96
CA LEU A 101 13.64 10.46 -4.72
C LEU A 101 12.50 9.47 -5.00
N CYS A 102 11.59 9.81 -5.91
CA CYS A 102 10.45 8.95 -6.22
C CYS A 102 10.93 7.64 -6.88
N ILE A 103 11.83 7.72 -7.84
CA ILE A 103 12.40 6.57 -8.56
C ILE A 103 13.21 5.68 -7.62
N ARG A 104 13.89 6.27 -6.62
CA ARG A 104 14.62 5.54 -5.59
C ARG A 104 13.77 4.50 -4.86
N CYS A 105 12.49 4.77 -4.66
CA CYS A 105 11.55 3.86 -4.00
C CYS A 105 10.72 3.03 -4.98
N HIS A 106 10.30 3.62 -6.11
CA HIS A 106 9.40 2.97 -7.07
C HIS A 106 10.11 2.10 -8.10
N SER A 107 11.42 2.26 -8.26
CA SER A 107 12.28 1.46 -9.13
C SER A 107 13.72 1.41 -8.57
N PRO A 108 13.93 0.90 -7.33
CA PRO A 108 15.23 0.92 -6.66
C PRO A 108 16.34 0.22 -7.44
N GLY A 109 16.03 -0.84 -8.19
CA GLY A 109 17.00 -1.52 -9.04
C GLY A 109 17.51 -0.62 -10.17
N GLY A 110 16.58 0.04 -10.88
CA GLY A 110 16.91 1.03 -11.91
C GLY A 110 17.60 2.27 -11.35
N TRP A 111 17.19 2.75 -10.17
CA TRP A 111 17.89 3.81 -9.45
C TRP A 111 19.33 3.37 -9.18
N LEU A 112 19.57 2.25 -8.50
CA LEU A 112 20.93 1.77 -8.20
C LEU A 112 21.81 1.56 -9.44
N ALA A 113 21.20 1.24 -10.59
CA ALA A 113 21.88 1.13 -11.89
C ALA A 113 22.24 2.49 -12.54
N GLY A 114 21.85 3.61 -11.95
CA GLY A 114 22.07 4.96 -12.47
C GLY A 114 21.03 5.44 -13.47
N HIS A 115 19.87 4.78 -13.55
CA HIS A 115 18.80 5.10 -14.52
C HIS A 115 17.78 6.13 -14.00
N SER A 116 18.03 6.74 -12.83
CA SER A 116 17.21 7.82 -12.28
C SER A 116 17.52 9.20 -12.85
N THR A 117 18.52 9.32 -13.74
CA THR A 117 18.82 10.56 -14.47
C THR A 117 18.61 10.34 -15.98
N PRO A 118 17.83 11.18 -16.67
CA PRO A 118 17.10 12.35 -16.16
C PRO A 118 16.02 12.01 -15.11
N THR A 119 15.78 12.92 -14.16
CA THR A 119 14.94 12.67 -12.96
C THR A 119 13.46 12.47 -13.22
N ASP A 120 13.01 12.72 -14.46
CA ASP A 120 11.67 12.40 -14.92
C ASP A 120 11.43 10.91 -15.23
N GLY A 121 12.44 10.07 -15.03
CA GLY A 121 12.36 8.64 -15.26
C GLY A 121 12.52 8.21 -16.71
N SER A 122 12.81 9.14 -17.63
CA SER A 122 13.08 8.81 -19.05
C SER A 122 14.34 7.96 -19.26
N GLY A 123 15.21 7.87 -18.25
CA GLY A 123 16.36 6.96 -18.21
C GLY A 123 16.01 5.50 -17.89
N LEU A 124 14.82 5.23 -17.31
CA LEU A 124 14.39 3.88 -16.96
C LEU A 124 14.15 3.03 -18.21
N THR A 125 14.51 1.77 -18.11
CA THR A 125 14.39 0.77 -19.17
C THR A 125 13.31 -0.25 -18.84
N ALA A 126 12.93 -1.09 -19.81
CA ALA A 126 11.97 -2.18 -19.56
C ALA A 126 12.39 -3.13 -18.43
N TRP A 127 13.70 -3.25 -18.15
CA TRP A 127 14.23 -4.06 -17.05
C TRP A 127 13.95 -3.47 -15.67
N ASP A 128 13.67 -2.17 -15.59
CA ASP A 128 13.42 -1.44 -14.35
C ASP A 128 11.92 -1.44 -13.98
N SER A 129 11.10 -2.15 -14.76
CA SER A 129 9.64 -2.10 -14.63
C SER A 129 9.05 -2.86 -13.45
N ASP A 130 9.81 -3.80 -12.89
CA ASP A 130 9.38 -4.66 -11.79
C ASP A 130 9.47 -4.00 -10.41
N GLY A 131 9.71 -2.69 -10.37
CA GLY A 131 9.68 -1.88 -9.15
C GLY A 131 10.62 -2.39 -8.05
N VAL A 132 10.06 -2.71 -6.90
CA VAL A 132 10.79 -3.26 -5.76
C VAL A 132 11.01 -4.76 -5.97
N GLU A 133 12.16 -5.08 -6.56
CA GLU A 133 12.51 -6.41 -7.03
C GLU A 133 13.12 -7.34 -5.96
N CYS A 134 13.08 -8.66 -6.22
CA CYS A 134 13.59 -9.68 -5.31
C CYS A 134 15.03 -9.42 -4.87
N ASP A 135 15.91 -9.09 -5.82
CA ASP A 135 17.33 -8.92 -5.53
C ASP A 135 17.65 -7.64 -4.77
N PHE A 136 16.80 -6.62 -4.87
CA PHE A 136 16.87 -5.45 -4.02
C PHE A 136 16.59 -5.85 -2.56
N CYS A 137 15.42 -6.42 -2.28
CA CYS A 137 15.04 -6.84 -0.91
C CYS A 137 16.07 -7.80 -0.32
N HIS A 138 16.46 -8.83 -1.07
CA HIS A 138 17.44 -9.84 -0.67
C HIS A 138 18.89 -9.34 -0.66
N LYS A 139 19.12 -8.02 -0.72
CA LYS A 139 20.44 -7.40 -0.52
C LYS A 139 20.42 -6.22 0.44
N VAL A 140 19.26 -5.82 0.98
CA VAL A 140 19.22 -4.78 2.00
C VAL A 140 19.88 -5.29 3.28
N THR A 141 20.82 -4.51 3.80
CA THR A 141 21.46 -4.70 5.12
C THR A 141 20.92 -3.69 6.12
N ASN A 142 21.11 -3.95 7.41
CA ASN A 142 20.71 -2.99 8.44
C ASN A 142 21.58 -1.72 8.33
N PRO A 143 21.00 -0.51 8.15
CA PRO A 143 21.77 0.73 8.05
C PRO A 143 22.66 1.04 9.26
N ASP A 144 22.30 0.53 10.44
CA ASP A 144 23.04 0.73 11.70
C ASP A 144 24.38 -0.04 11.79
N ASN A 145 24.68 -0.91 10.84
CA ASN A 145 25.88 -1.77 10.83
C ASN A 145 26.03 -2.69 12.07
N SER A 146 24.93 -3.02 12.75
CA SER A 146 24.90 -3.91 13.93
C SER A 146 25.27 -5.36 13.63
N ASP A 147 25.14 -5.80 12.38
CA ASP A 147 25.57 -7.13 11.95
C ASP A 147 27.09 -7.15 11.68
N PRO A 148 27.88 -7.99 12.37
CA PRO A 148 29.35 -7.98 12.24
C PRO A 148 29.86 -8.52 10.90
N ILE A 149 29.01 -9.11 10.07
CA ILE A 149 29.36 -9.69 8.77
C ILE A 149 28.66 -8.93 7.64
N LEU A 150 27.37 -8.65 7.80
CA LEU A 150 26.51 -8.05 6.78
C LEU A 150 26.58 -6.51 6.83
N ILE A 151 27.77 -5.98 6.55
CA ILE A 151 28.00 -4.54 6.38
C ILE A 151 27.79 -4.18 4.92
N GLY A 152 26.73 -3.43 4.62
CA GLY A 152 26.45 -2.95 3.27
C GLY A 152 27.20 -1.66 2.92
N VAL A 153 27.03 -1.20 1.69
CA VAL A 153 27.75 -0.05 1.14
C VAL A 153 27.06 1.25 1.52
N GLN A 154 27.76 2.10 2.26
CA GLN A 154 27.38 3.49 2.53
C GLN A 154 28.69 4.25 2.74
N ASN A 155 28.91 5.30 1.94
CA ASN A 155 30.18 6.03 1.92
C ASN A 155 29.94 7.47 2.33
N ASP A 156 30.83 8.02 3.17
CA ASP A 156 30.81 9.43 3.54
C ASP A 156 30.75 10.35 2.30
N PRO A 157 29.86 11.36 2.25
CA PRO A 157 28.97 11.84 3.32
C PRO A 157 27.60 11.13 3.43
N PHE A 158 27.32 10.08 2.66
CA PHE A 158 26.02 9.41 2.57
C PHE A 158 25.83 8.27 3.59
N LEU A 159 26.01 8.56 4.88
CA LEU A 159 25.80 7.59 5.95
C LEU A 159 24.32 7.54 6.35
N ALA A 160 23.68 6.37 6.27
CA ALA A 160 22.28 6.17 6.65
C ALA A 160 22.15 5.78 8.13
N ASN A 161 22.91 6.45 9.00
CA ASN A 161 22.91 6.26 10.43
C ASN A 161 23.51 7.47 11.15
N ASP A 162 23.35 7.52 12.46
CA ASP A 162 23.84 8.59 13.32
C ASP A 162 25.36 8.57 13.58
N LEU A 163 26.15 7.68 12.95
CA LEU A 163 27.60 7.61 13.20
C LEU A 163 28.35 8.92 12.84
N GLY A 164 27.79 9.72 11.94
CA GLY A 164 28.30 11.04 11.58
C GLY A 164 27.99 12.15 12.59
N ASP A 165 27.09 11.90 13.54
CA ASP A 165 26.71 12.86 14.58
C ASP A 165 27.78 12.92 15.69
N LEU A 166 28.10 14.13 16.15
CA LEU A 166 29.06 14.38 17.22
C LEU A 166 28.59 13.78 18.57
N ASP A 167 27.28 13.62 18.75
CA ASP A 167 26.67 13.14 19.98
C ASP A 167 26.31 11.64 19.94
N ALA A 168 26.55 10.94 18.83
CA ALA A 168 26.26 9.52 18.72
C ALA A 168 27.17 8.66 19.61
N ASP A 169 26.57 7.63 20.25
CA ASP A 169 27.35 6.61 20.94
C ASP A 169 27.91 5.64 19.88
N PRO A 170 29.24 5.57 19.68
CA PRO A 170 29.83 4.65 18.70
C PRO A 170 29.59 3.17 19.04
N ASN A 171 29.06 2.87 20.23
CA ASN A 171 28.66 1.52 20.64
C ASN A 171 27.14 1.26 20.48
N ASN A 172 26.36 2.27 20.10
CA ASN A 172 24.92 2.19 19.92
C ASN A 172 24.47 3.10 18.76
N ILE A 173 24.92 2.74 17.56
CA ILE A 173 24.57 3.42 16.31
C ILE A 173 23.10 3.13 15.99
N THR A 174 22.36 4.18 15.63
CA THR A 174 20.97 4.06 15.19
C THR A 174 20.88 4.25 13.68
N GLY A 175 20.24 3.30 13.00
CA GLY A 175 20.01 3.35 11.56
C GLY A 175 18.92 4.37 11.20
N TYR A 176 19.07 4.99 10.04
CA TYR A 176 18.03 5.80 9.43
C TYR A 176 17.07 4.89 8.66
N TYR A 177 15.85 4.79 9.15
CA TYR A 177 14.77 4.01 8.54
C TYR A 177 13.74 4.96 7.94
N GLY A 178 13.77 5.14 6.63
CA GLY A 178 12.82 5.95 5.87
C GLY A 178 13.44 6.52 4.61
N THR A 179 12.61 7.13 3.76
CA THR A 179 12.99 7.94 2.60
C THR A 179 13.97 7.23 1.66
N GLY A 180 13.85 5.91 1.54
CA GLY A 180 14.73 5.10 0.69
C GLY A 180 16.20 5.13 1.13
N MET A 181 16.52 5.43 2.39
CA MET A 181 17.88 5.42 2.95
C MET A 181 18.40 3.99 3.19
N TYR A 182 18.20 3.09 2.21
CA TYR A 182 18.66 1.71 2.25
C TYR A 182 20.19 1.61 2.13
N VAL A 183 20.73 0.54 2.71
CA VAL A 183 22.14 0.15 2.62
C VAL A 183 22.22 -1.25 2.02
N MET A 184 23.06 -1.41 1.00
CA MET A 184 23.03 -2.57 0.11
C MET A 184 24.27 -3.44 0.21
N TRP A 185 24.05 -4.74 0.24
CA TRP A 185 25.09 -5.77 0.18
C TRP A 185 25.70 -5.88 -1.23
N ASN A 186 27.01 -5.67 -1.36
CA ASN A 186 27.71 -5.62 -2.65
C ASN A 186 28.39 -6.93 -3.05
N ASN A 187 27.80 -8.07 -2.69
CA ASN A 187 28.31 -9.40 -3.01
C ASN A 187 27.20 -10.25 -3.66
N PRO A 188 27.56 -11.36 -4.34
CA PRO A 188 26.59 -12.17 -5.08
C PRO A 188 25.63 -12.97 -4.19
N ASP A 189 25.90 -13.07 -2.89
CA ASP A 189 25.07 -13.81 -1.94
C ASP A 189 23.71 -13.13 -1.73
N LYS A 190 22.64 -13.92 -1.68
CA LYS A 190 21.30 -13.42 -1.33
C LYS A 190 21.07 -13.50 0.18
N LEU A 191 20.55 -12.43 0.75
CA LEU A 191 20.25 -12.31 2.17
C LEU A 191 18.82 -12.82 2.45
N GLY A 192 18.61 -13.50 3.57
CA GLY A 192 17.27 -13.95 3.94
C GLY A 192 17.21 -14.50 5.35
N PRO A 193 16.03 -14.87 5.85
CA PRO A 193 15.84 -15.18 7.27
C PRO A 193 16.47 -16.51 7.70
N TYR A 194 16.79 -17.42 6.78
CA TYR A 194 17.19 -18.79 7.10
C TYR A 194 18.71 -19.00 7.08
N SER A 195 19.22 -19.75 8.07
CA SER A 195 20.62 -20.20 8.14
C SER A 195 20.87 -21.55 7.47
N ASP A 196 19.82 -22.31 7.17
CA ASP A 196 19.89 -23.72 6.76
C ASP A 196 19.34 -23.98 5.35
N ALA A 197 19.17 -22.94 4.54
CA ALA A 197 18.55 -23.08 3.23
C ALA A 197 19.32 -23.99 2.27
N THR A 198 18.60 -24.89 1.60
CA THR A 198 19.15 -25.66 0.47
C THR A 198 18.99 -24.87 -0.82
N SER A 199 19.99 -24.05 -1.18
CA SER A 199 19.97 -23.21 -2.37
C SER A 199 20.91 -23.68 -3.50
N LYS A 200 20.64 -23.21 -4.73
CA LYS A 200 21.49 -23.35 -5.92
C LYS A 200 22.35 -22.11 -6.20
N HIS A 201 22.12 -21.03 -5.46
CA HIS A 201 22.98 -19.85 -5.42
C HIS A 201 23.54 -19.69 -3.99
N ARG A 202 24.47 -18.75 -3.80
CA ARG A 202 24.99 -18.46 -2.47
C ARG A 202 23.95 -17.66 -1.68
N PHE A 203 23.90 -17.87 -0.37
CA PHE A 203 23.01 -17.15 0.52
C PHE A 203 23.69 -16.95 1.89
N ILE A 204 23.24 -15.94 2.63
CA ILE A 204 23.66 -15.67 4.01
C ILE A 204 22.41 -15.34 4.83
N GLN A 205 22.33 -15.87 6.06
CA GLN A 205 21.26 -15.49 6.98
C GLN A 205 21.39 -14.01 7.36
N SER A 206 20.32 -13.25 7.23
CA SER A 206 20.18 -11.88 7.71
C SER A 206 19.14 -11.82 8.81
N ARG A 207 19.53 -11.31 9.99
CA ARG A 207 18.58 -11.03 11.08
C ARG A 207 17.73 -9.80 10.80
N PHE A 208 18.23 -8.88 9.97
CA PHE A 208 17.48 -7.69 9.57
C PHE A 208 16.21 -8.06 8.79
N HIS A 209 16.24 -9.13 8.00
CA HIS A 209 15.05 -9.66 7.28
C HIS A 209 13.97 -10.26 8.20
N ARG A 210 14.20 -10.32 9.51
CA ARG A 210 13.18 -10.66 10.53
C ARG A 210 12.87 -9.49 11.45
N SER A 211 13.55 -8.35 11.26
CA SER A 211 13.44 -7.18 12.12
C SER A 211 12.14 -6.44 11.86
N VAL A 212 11.57 -5.90 12.94
CA VAL A 212 10.46 -4.94 12.88
C VAL A 212 10.84 -3.62 12.18
N ASP A 213 12.13 -3.41 11.90
CA ASP A 213 12.67 -2.22 11.24
C ASP A 213 12.87 -2.37 9.73
N PHE A 214 12.80 -3.59 9.19
CA PHE A 214 13.12 -3.86 7.78
C PHE A 214 12.27 -3.03 6.80
N CYS A 215 10.95 -3.03 7.00
CA CYS A 215 10.02 -2.29 6.14
C CYS A 215 10.15 -0.77 6.34
N GLY A 216 10.65 -0.35 7.50
CA GLY A 216 10.87 1.06 7.84
C GLY A 216 11.88 1.75 6.95
N THR A 217 12.78 1.00 6.28
CA THR A 217 13.73 1.57 5.31
C THR A 217 13.03 2.35 4.17
N CYS A 218 11.78 2.02 3.86
CA CYS A 218 10.98 2.72 2.86
C CYS A 218 9.70 3.36 3.43
N HIS A 219 9.06 2.74 4.43
CA HIS A 219 7.72 3.11 4.92
C HIS A 219 7.69 4.21 6.00
N ASP A 220 8.59 5.17 5.90
CA ASP A 220 8.41 6.54 6.37
C ASP A 220 8.93 7.41 5.23
N VAL A 221 8.14 8.35 4.71
CA VAL A 221 8.56 9.20 3.59
C VAL A 221 8.66 10.62 4.10
N SER A 222 9.83 11.22 3.90
CA SER A 222 10.05 12.63 4.21
C SER A 222 10.54 13.39 2.99
N ASN A 223 9.92 14.54 2.74
CA ASN A 223 10.30 15.45 1.67
C ASN A 223 11.58 16.20 2.06
N PRO A 224 12.74 15.94 1.42
CA PRO A 224 14.00 16.56 1.78
C PRO A 224 14.09 18.02 1.34
N ALA A 225 13.42 18.40 0.24
CA ALA A 225 13.43 19.79 -0.23
C ALA A 225 12.70 20.68 0.79
N VAL A 226 11.48 20.32 1.18
CA VAL A 226 10.76 21.05 2.23
C VAL A 226 11.46 20.94 3.57
N GLY A 227 11.97 19.76 3.91
CA GLY A 227 12.73 19.53 5.13
C GLY A 227 13.89 20.50 5.33
N ASP A 228 14.62 20.76 4.25
CA ASP A 228 15.79 21.64 4.29
C ASP A 228 15.46 23.13 4.09
N LEU A 229 14.46 23.44 3.26
CA LEU A 229 14.28 24.79 2.72
C LEU A 229 13.09 25.55 3.31
N ALA A 230 12.05 24.87 3.75
CA ALA A 230 10.88 25.54 4.33
C ALA A 230 11.20 26.09 5.72
N HIS A 231 10.61 27.23 6.07
CA HIS A 231 10.85 27.92 7.34
C HIS A 231 10.68 27.07 8.60
N ASN A 232 9.85 26.03 8.54
CA ASN A 232 9.55 25.09 9.62
C ASN A 232 10.02 23.66 9.32
N SER A 233 10.89 23.45 8.33
CA SER A 233 11.40 22.14 7.93
C SER A 233 10.33 21.07 7.67
N GLY A 234 9.08 21.47 7.36
CA GLY A 234 7.97 20.55 7.20
C GLY A 234 7.66 19.68 8.42
N ALA A 235 8.05 20.09 9.63
CA ALA A 235 7.85 19.35 10.87
C ALA A 235 6.66 19.92 11.68
N LEU A 236 6.02 19.09 12.52
CA LEU A 236 5.02 19.56 13.49
C LEU A 236 5.69 20.42 14.58
N ASP A 237 6.89 20.03 15.00
CA ASP A 237 7.76 20.79 15.88
C ASP A 237 9.15 20.87 15.23
N PRO A 238 9.54 22.03 14.65
CA PRO A 238 10.84 22.18 14.01
C PRO A 238 12.00 22.31 15.01
N THR A 239 11.72 22.29 16.31
CA THR A 239 12.74 22.46 17.34
C THR A 239 13.76 21.31 17.28
N GLY A 240 15.02 21.66 17.01
CA GLY A 240 16.11 20.69 16.94
C GLY A 240 16.40 20.19 15.53
N VAL A 241 15.57 20.50 14.53
CA VAL A 241 15.87 20.14 13.14
C VAL A 241 17.07 20.94 12.64
N VAL A 242 18.10 20.25 12.19
CA VAL A 242 19.30 20.84 11.59
C VAL A 242 19.14 20.87 10.08
N ALA A 243 18.97 22.07 9.51
CA ALA A 243 18.79 22.28 8.08
C ALA A 243 19.66 23.42 7.58
N SER A 244 20.00 23.40 6.29
CA SER A 244 20.83 24.44 5.68
C SER A 244 20.04 25.72 5.39
N GLY A 245 18.78 25.58 5.00
CA GLY A 245 17.93 26.69 4.52
C GLY A 245 18.35 27.29 3.18
N GLU A 246 19.41 26.76 2.55
CA GLU A 246 20.05 27.35 1.38
C GLU A 246 20.04 26.38 0.19
N PRO A 247 19.30 26.68 -0.89
CA PRO A 247 19.21 25.83 -2.07
C PRO A 247 20.57 25.51 -2.69
N GLY A 248 20.80 24.25 -3.04
CA GLY A 248 22.04 23.79 -3.66
C GLY A 248 23.28 23.83 -2.75
N SER A 249 23.11 24.05 -1.44
CA SER A 249 24.22 23.92 -0.47
C SER A 249 24.72 22.47 -0.40
N PRO A 250 25.95 22.21 0.10
CA PRO A 250 26.49 20.86 0.22
C PRO A 250 25.60 19.93 1.08
N VAL A 251 25.57 18.64 0.75
CA VAL A 251 24.71 17.64 1.39
C VAL A 251 24.92 17.53 2.90
N GLU A 252 26.14 17.79 3.38
CA GLU A 252 26.50 17.71 4.79
C GLU A 252 25.74 18.71 5.66
N GLY A 253 25.21 19.81 5.08
CA GLY A 253 24.37 20.76 5.80
C GLY A 253 22.87 20.48 5.71
N LYS A 254 22.46 19.48 4.92
CA LYS A 254 21.06 19.26 4.58
C LYS A 254 20.30 18.53 5.68
N ALA A 255 19.00 18.80 5.79
CA ALA A 255 18.12 18.13 6.75
C ALA A 255 18.21 16.59 6.67
N ALA A 256 18.24 16.03 5.46
CA ALA A 256 18.31 14.58 5.26
C ALA A 256 19.60 13.91 5.79
N PHE A 257 20.65 14.68 6.09
CA PHE A 257 21.95 14.17 6.54
C PHE A 257 22.24 14.45 8.01
N ASN A 258 21.39 15.23 8.68
CA ASN A 258 21.62 15.69 10.06
C ASN A 258 20.46 15.36 11.01
N ASN A 259 19.43 14.64 10.53
CA ASN A 259 18.23 14.34 11.31
C ASN A 259 17.75 12.92 10.99
N PHE A 260 17.04 12.28 11.92
CA PHE A 260 16.35 11.04 11.63
C PHE A 260 15.26 11.27 10.57
N PRO A 261 14.98 10.29 9.69
CA PRO A 261 14.01 10.47 8.61
C PRO A 261 12.64 10.98 9.06
N TYR A 262 12.18 10.63 10.26
CA TYR A 262 10.87 11.06 10.77
C TYR A 262 10.82 12.51 11.28
N GLU A 263 11.95 13.20 11.45
CA GLU A 263 12.04 14.50 12.14
C GLU A 263 11.68 15.71 11.26
N TYR A 264 11.68 15.56 9.94
CA TYR A 264 11.45 16.64 8.98
C TYR A 264 10.51 16.23 7.85
N GLY A 265 10.00 17.22 7.11
CA GLY A 265 9.37 17.05 5.79
C GLY A 265 8.23 16.03 5.75
N ILE A 266 7.24 16.13 6.62
CA ILE A 266 6.21 15.08 6.77
C ILE A 266 5.45 14.81 5.47
N VAL A 267 5.44 13.54 5.06
CA VAL A 267 4.63 13.04 3.94
C VAL A 267 3.88 11.76 4.34
N GLU A 268 4.64 10.70 4.67
CA GLU A 268 4.11 9.42 5.13
C GLU A 268 4.83 9.04 6.42
N ARG A 269 4.07 8.50 7.39
CA ARG A 269 4.57 8.11 8.70
C ARG A 269 4.19 6.68 9.09
N THR A 270 4.00 5.78 8.13
CA THR A 270 3.50 4.42 8.39
C THR A 270 4.35 3.66 9.42
N GLN A 271 5.67 3.67 9.28
CA GLN A 271 6.60 3.03 10.21
C GLN A 271 6.60 3.77 11.55
N SER A 272 6.58 5.10 11.52
CA SER A 272 6.52 5.91 12.72
C SER A 272 5.24 5.71 13.55
N GLU A 273 4.09 5.58 12.88
CA GLU A 273 2.80 5.21 13.48
C GLU A 273 2.89 3.83 14.14
N TYR A 274 3.49 2.86 13.44
CA TYR A 274 3.69 1.50 13.94
C TYR A 274 4.65 1.41 15.12
N LYS A 275 5.74 2.19 15.10
CA LYS A 275 6.71 2.28 16.20
C LYS A 275 6.17 2.97 17.43
N ALA A 276 5.26 3.92 17.26
CA ALA A 276 4.56 4.54 18.37
C ALA A 276 3.56 3.58 19.04
N GLY A 277 3.07 2.55 18.34
CA GLY A 277 2.17 1.52 18.86
C GLY A 277 2.85 0.39 19.64
N LEU A 278 2.05 -0.41 20.35
CA LEU A 278 2.53 -1.54 21.19
C LEU A 278 2.67 -2.86 20.43
N LEU A 279 2.00 -3.03 19.28
CA LEU A 279 2.07 -4.27 18.52
C LEU A 279 3.51 -4.59 18.09
N SER A 280 4.28 -3.57 17.70
CA SER A 280 5.69 -3.71 17.32
C SER A 280 6.60 -4.30 18.42
N GLN A 281 6.14 -4.24 19.67
CA GLN A 281 6.85 -4.68 20.88
C GLN A 281 6.23 -5.96 21.46
N THR A 282 5.12 -6.45 20.89
CA THR A 282 4.37 -7.59 21.40
C THR A 282 4.78 -8.87 20.67
N PRO A 283 5.29 -9.90 21.38
CA PRO A 283 5.49 -11.22 20.81
C PRO A 283 4.17 -11.81 20.29
N VAL A 284 4.20 -12.49 19.14
CA VAL A 284 3.01 -13.16 18.59
C VAL A 284 2.50 -14.27 19.53
N SER A 285 3.39 -14.90 20.29
CA SER A 285 3.05 -15.85 21.35
C SER A 285 2.19 -15.27 22.47
N ASP A 286 2.19 -13.94 22.63
CA ASP A 286 1.47 -13.23 23.69
C ASP A 286 0.10 -12.72 23.20
N TYR A 287 -0.39 -13.19 22.05
CA TYR A 287 -1.67 -12.82 21.46
C TYR A 287 -2.86 -12.88 22.44
N ASP A 288 -2.96 -13.93 23.25
CA ASP A 288 -4.05 -14.10 24.22
C ASP A 288 -4.08 -13.02 25.31
N SER A 289 -3.00 -12.24 25.46
CA SER A 289 -2.92 -11.12 26.39
C SER A 289 -3.49 -9.81 25.82
N LEU A 290 -3.73 -9.76 24.51
CA LEU A 290 -4.30 -8.58 23.85
C LEU A 290 -5.78 -8.41 24.23
N PRO A 291 -6.31 -7.16 24.20
CA PRO A 291 -7.74 -6.90 24.33
C PRO A 291 -8.58 -7.79 23.40
N GLU A 292 -9.73 -8.27 23.88
CA GLU A 292 -10.63 -9.18 23.14
C GLU A 292 -10.95 -8.68 21.73
N VAL A 293 -11.17 -7.38 21.56
CA VAL A 293 -11.48 -6.79 20.24
C VAL A 293 -10.30 -6.83 19.25
N LEU A 294 -9.06 -6.89 19.76
CA LEU A 294 -7.85 -7.07 18.95
C LEU A 294 -7.52 -8.54 18.72
N GLN A 295 -8.26 -9.48 19.33
CA GLN A 295 -8.23 -10.89 18.98
C GLN A 295 -9.10 -11.17 17.73
N ALA A 296 -9.21 -10.19 16.83
CA ALA A 296 -9.91 -10.24 15.56
C ALA A 296 -9.08 -9.51 14.49
N GLY A 297 -9.59 -9.47 13.24
CA GLY A 297 -8.97 -8.72 12.15
C GLY A 297 -7.52 -9.11 11.86
N ALA A 298 -6.68 -8.11 11.56
CA ALA A 298 -5.32 -8.30 11.07
C ALA A 298 -4.41 -8.96 12.10
N VAL A 299 -4.57 -8.61 13.39
CA VAL A 299 -3.81 -9.22 14.49
C VAL A 299 -4.13 -10.71 14.62
N LYS A 300 -5.42 -11.09 14.54
CA LYS A 300 -5.82 -12.51 14.53
C LYS A 300 -5.27 -13.25 13.32
N ALA A 301 -5.38 -12.68 12.12
CA ALA A 301 -4.87 -13.30 10.90
C ALA A 301 -3.35 -13.57 10.96
N ALA A 302 -2.57 -12.61 11.49
CA ALA A 302 -1.15 -12.76 11.72
C ALA A 302 -0.83 -13.85 12.76
N TYR A 303 -1.58 -13.87 13.87
CA TYR A 303 -1.45 -14.90 14.90
C TYR A 303 -1.77 -16.29 14.37
N ASP A 304 -2.92 -16.48 13.73
CA ASP A 304 -3.38 -17.79 13.24
C ASP A 304 -2.37 -18.40 12.27
N SER A 305 -1.83 -17.59 11.35
CA SER A 305 -0.80 -18.02 10.39
C SER A 305 0.49 -18.45 11.11
N ALA A 306 0.96 -17.63 12.06
CA ALA A 306 2.15 -17.96 12.84
C ALA A 306 1.95 -19.19 13.74
N PHE A 307 0.76 -19.36 14.32
CA PHE A 307 0.42 -20.50 15.15
C PHE A 307 0.36 -21.79 14.33
N ALA A 308 -0.24 -21.75 13.14
CA ALA A 308 -0.28 -22.87 12.20
C ALA A 308 1.12 -23.36 11.80
N SER A 309 2.15 -22.50 11.82
CA SER A 309 3.54 -22.87 11.53
C SER A 309 4.22 -23.77 12.61
N GLY A 310 3.53 -24.06 13.72
CA GLY A 310 3.89 -25.14 14.65
C GLY A 310 4.85 -24.78 15.78
N THR A 311 5.10 -23.48 16.02
CA THR A 311 6.07 -22.98 17.02
C THR A 311 5.49 -21.97 18.01
N GLU A 312 4.25 -22.18 18.47
CA GLU A 312 3.59 -21.31 19.48
C GLU A 312 3.65 -19.81 19.08
N GLY A 313 3.57 -19.51 17.79
CA GLY A 313 3.67 -18.15 17.23
C GLY A 313 5.10 -17.66 16.90
N ASN A 314 6.15 -18.37 17.33
CA ASN A 314 7.55 -18.02 17.04
C ASN A 314 8.01 -18.50 15.64
N TYR A 315 9.23 -18.14 15.23
CA TYR A 315 9.84 -18.71 14.02
C TYR A 315 10.18 -20.19 14.20
N ALA A 316 10.29 -20.95 13.11
CA ALA A 316 10.54 -22.40 13.17
C ALA A 316 11.86 -22.78 13.87
N ASP A 317 12.83 -21.87 13.91
CA ASP A 317 14.10 -22.05 14.62
C ASP A 317 14.06 -21.64 16.12
N GLY A 318 12.88 -21.28 16.63
CA GLY A 318 12.64 -20.86 18.01
C GLY A 318 12.95 -19.39 18.29
N THR A 319 13.35 -18.60 17.30
CA THR A 319 13.50 -17.15 17.46
C THR A 319 12.13 -16.52 17.74
N VAL A 320 12.08 -15.57 18.68
CA VAL A 320 10.85 -14.85 19.00
C VAL A 320 10.35 -14.08 17.77
N ARG A 321 9.06 -14.21 17.48
CA ARG A 321 8.37 -13.41 16.45
C ARG A 321 7.55 -12.32 17.13
N TYR A 322 7.70 -11.09 16.67
CA TYR A 322 6.87 -9.94 17.08
C TYR A 322 5.80 -9.67 16.03
N PHE A 323 4.70 -9.01 16.39
CA PHE A 323 3.75 -8.48 15.39
C PHE A 323 4.43 -7.39 14.56
N SER A 324 5.06 -7.82 13.47
CA SER A 324 5.78 -6.97 12.52
C SER A 324 4.98 -6.69 11.26
N CYS A 325 5.41 -5.70 10.46
CA CYS A 325 4.89 -5.52 9.10
C CYS A 325 4.88 -6.84 8.32
N GLN A 326 5.95 -7.63 8.41
CA GLN A 326 6.04 -8.96 7.77
C GLN A 326 5.11 -10.00 8.40
N SER A 327 4.77 -9.91 9.68
CA SER A 327 3.82 -10.88 10.27
C SER A 327 2.40 -10.68 9.71
N CYS A 328 2.05 -9.46 9.30
CA CYS A 328 0.76 -9.14 8.67
C CYS A 328 0.80 -9.19 7.13
N HIS A 329 1.91 -8.80 6.51
CA HIS A 329 2.08 -8.68 5.04
C HIS A 329 3.02 -9.72 4.42
N GLU A 330 3.60 -10.61 5.22
CA GLU A 330 4.27 -11.81 4.75
C GLU A 330 3.96 -12.97 5.71
N PRO A 331 2.67 -13.24 5.99
CA PRO A 331 2.29 -14.24 6.97
C PRO A 331 2.98 -15.58 6.64
N PRO A 332 3.48 -16.31 7.64
CA PRO A 332 4.15 -17.58 7.39
C PRO A 332 3.16 -18.60 6.84
N VAL A 333 3.58 -19.34 5.81
CA VAL A 333 2.82 -20.43 5.18
C VAL A 333 3.66 -21.71 5.10
N GLU A 334 2.99 -22.86 5.03
CA GLU A 334 3.67 -24.10 4.72
C GLU A 334 3.96 -24.19 3.21
N GLY A 335 5.22 -24.34 2.83
CA GLY A 335 5.59 -24.40 1.42
C GLY A 335 7.06 -24.69 1.13
N TYR A 336 7.33 -25.03 -0.12
CA TYR A 336 8.68 -25.05 -0.65
C TYR A 336 9.04 -23.65 -1.12
N GLY A 337 10.24 -23.19 -0.80
CA GLY A 337 10.72 -21.89 -1.31
C GLY A 337 11.25 -21.91 -2.75
N ALA A 338 11.41 -23.09 -3.36
CA ALA A 338 11.90 -23.22 -4.74
C ALA A 338 11.63 -24.61 -5.35
N ASN A 339 11.46 -24.68 -6.67
CA ASN A 339 11.21 -25.88 -7.47
C ASN A 339 12.44 -26.77 -7.74
N LYS A 340 13.39 -26.86 -6.80
CA LYS A 340 14.65 -27.62 -6.98
C LYS A 340 14.72 -28.90 -6.15
N PRO A 341 15.46 -29.93 -6.63
CA PRO A 341 15.63 -31.15 -5.86
C PRO A 341 16.30 -30.88 -4.51
N ARG A 342 15.72 -31.46 -3.45
CA ARG A 342 16.13 -31.31 -2.04
C ARG A 342 15.83 -29.94 -1.41
N THR A 343 15.04 -29.08 -2.06
CA THR A 343 14.45 -27.93 -1.35
C THR A 343 13.63 -28.45 -0.16
N GLN A 344 13.85 -27.87 1.00
CA GLN A 344 13.15 -28.22 2.23
C GLN A 344 11.71 -27.67 2.21
N LEU A 345 10.76 -28.47 2.67
CA LEU A 345 9.42 -28.00 3.01
C LEU A 345 9.53 -27.23 4.33
N ARG A 346 9.06 -25.98 4.36
CA ARG A 346 9.05 -25.16 5.57
C ARG A 346 7.63 -24.90 6.01
N ALA A 347 7.40 -24.94 7.32
CA ALA A 347 6.12 -24.54 7.91
C ALA A 347 5.99 -23.02 8.03
N ASP A 348 7.09 -22.27 7.93
CA ASP A 348 7.15 -20.83 8.17
C ASP A 348 7.67 -20.01 6.98
N LEU A 349 7.44 -20.47 5.73
CA LEU A 349 7.86 -19.75 4.52
C LEU A 349 7.14 -18.40 4.45
N PRO A 350 7.85 -17.26 4.27
CA PRO A 350 7.18 -15.97 4.07
C PRO A 350 6.35 -15.98 2.78
N TYR A 351 5.08 -15.57 2.86
CA TYR A 351 4.15 -15.65 1.74
C TYR A 351 4.41 -14.63 0.61
N HIS A 352 5.26 -13.62 0.85
CA HIS A 352 5.57 -12.53 -0.09
C HIS A 352 4.32 -11.75 -0.56
N ASP A 353 3.44 -11.39 0.38
CA ASP A 353 2.18 -10.69 0.11
C ASP A 353 2.19 -9.20 0.46
N PHE A 354 2.87 -8.41 -0.37
CA PHE A 354 3.00 -6.96 -0.22
C PHE A 354 1.85 -6.15 -0.87
N THR A 355 0.65 -6.72 -0.91
CA THR A 355 -0.51 -6.12 -1.61
C THR A 355 -1.04 -4.86 -0.92
N GLY A 356 -0.98 -4.80 0.40
CA GLY A 356 -1.53 -3.70 1.18
C GLY A 356 -3.03 -3.54 0.92
N GLY A 357 -3.57 -2.31 1.01
CA GLY A 357 -4.99 -2.03 0.75
C GLY A 357 -5.32 -1.64 -0.70
N ASN A 358 -4.37 -1.68 -1.64
CA ASN A 358 -4.58 -1.14 -2.97
C ASN A 358 -5.21 -2.17 -3.93
N TYR A 359 -6.54 -2.22 -3.97
CA TYR A 359 -7.28 -3.10 -4.88
C TYR A 359 -7.56 -2.47 -6.25
N TRP A 360 -7.35 -1.18 -6.45
CA TRP A 360 -7.81 -0.51 -7.69
C TRP A 360 -6.71 -0.26 -8.71
N VAL A 361 -5.51 0.14 -8.28
CA VAL A 361 -4.38 0.37 -9.20
C VAL A 361 -4.06 -0.86 -10.08
N PRO A 362 -4.17 -2.12 -9.60
CA PRO A 362 -4.19 -3.31 -10.44
C PRO A 362 -5.01 -3.18 -11.74
N ASP A 363 -6.27 -2.76 -11.65
CA ASP A 363 -7.18 -2.62 -12.80
C ASP A 363 -6.68 -1.52 -13.75
N ALA A 364 -6.24 -0.39 -13.19
CA ALA A 364 -5.69 0.72 -13.96
C ALA A 364 -4.44 0.32 -14.75
N ILE A 365 -3.56 -0.48 -14.15
CA ILE A 365 -2.36 -1.03 -14.81
C ILE A 365 -2.76 -1.94 -15.97
N GLN A 366 -3.67 -2.89 -15.74
CA GLN A 366 -4.12 -3.83 -16.77
C GLN A 366 -4.85 -3.13 -17.92
N TYR A 367 -5.66 -2.12 -17.62
CA TYR A 367 -6.33 -1.31 -18.63
C TYR A 367 -5.32 -0.56 -19.51
N LEU A 368 -4.40 0.18 -18.89
CA LEU A 368 -3.36 0.93 -19.62
C LEU A 368 -2.46 -0.01 -20.43
N ASP A 369 -2.18 -1.21 -19.93
CA ASP A 369 -1.47 -2.24 -20.71
C ASP A 369 -2.27 -2.67 -21.94
N GLY A 370 -3.57 -2.95 -21.75
CA GLY A 370 -4.48 -3.40 -22.79
C GLY A 370 -4.65 -2.40 -23.95
N ILE A 371 -4.58 -1.10 -23.65
CA ILE A 371 -4.61 -0.04 -24.68
C ILE A 371 -3.23 0.41 -25.15
N GLY A 372 -2.14 -0.21 -24.66
CA GLY A 372 -0.77 0.08 -25.05
C GLY A 372 -0.24 1.43 -24.56
N GLN A 373 -0.77 1.94 -23.44
CA GLN A 373 -0.40 3.23 -22.85
C GLN A 373 0.33 3.11 -21.51
N LEU A 374 0.48 1.89 -20.96
CA LEU A 374 1.24 1.65 -19.73
C LEU A 374 2.68 2.18 -19.88
N ARG A 375 3.09 3.08 -18.97
CA ARG A 375 4.32 3.85 -19.11
C ARG A 375 5.58 2.97 -19.09
N LEU A 376 5.62 2.01 -18.16
CA LEU A 376 6.78 1.17 -17.92
C LEU A 376 6.35 -0.29 -17.83
N GLY A 377 7.07 -1.19 -18.50
CA GLY A 377 6.82 -2.64 -18.42
C GLY A 377 5.57 -3.15 -19.11
N GLY A 378 5.06 -2.45 -20.13
CA GLY A 378 3.93 -2.91 -20.95
C GLY A 378 4.17 -4.24 -21.67
N GLY A 379 3.09 -4.86 -22.12
CA GLY A 379 3.07 -6.24 -22.61
C GLY A 379 3.01 -7.25 -21.48
N LEU A 380 2.14 -7.03 -20.48
CA LEU A 380 2.03 -7.92 -19.34
C LEU A 380 1.71 -9.35 -19.78
N THR A 381 2.48 -10.29 -19.26
CA THR A 381 2.26 -11.71 -19.55
C THR A 381 0.97 -12.20 -18.89
N ARG A 382 0.43 -13.31 -19.38
CA ARG A 382 -0.73 -13.96 -18.75
C ARG A 382 -0.51 -14.21 -17.25
N THR A 383 0.67 -14.69 -16.87
CA THR A 383 1.00 -14.98 -15.47
C THR A 383 1.07 -13.71 -14.63
N GLN A 384 1.58 -12.60 -15.17
CA GLN A 384 1.55 -11.31 -14.46
C GLN A 384 0.12 -10.83 -14.24
N ASN A 385 -0.75 -10.89 -15.25
CA ASN A 385 -2.16 -10.51 -15.09
C ASN A 385 -2.86 -11.39 -14.03
N GLN A 386 -2.67 -12.71 -14.08
CA GLN A 386 -3.24 -13.61 -13.06
C GLN A 386 -2.70 -13.34 -11.65
N ALA A 387 -1.42 -12.99 -11.53
CA ALA A 387 -0.83 -12.61 -10.25
C ALA A 387 -1.43 -11.30 -9.73
N ILE A 388 -1.59 -10.30 -10.60
CA ILE A 388 -2.24 -9.02 -10.28
C ILE A 388 -3.68 -9.24 -9.80
N ASP A 389 -4.47 -10.07 -10.50
CA ASP A 389 -5.84 -10.43 -10.09
C ASP A 389 -5.86 -11.09 -8.71
N ALA A 390 -4.93 -12.03 -8.47
CA ALA A 390 -4.81 -12.69 -7.16
C ALA A 390 -4.38 -11.70 -6.06
N GLY A 391 -3.49 -10.76 -6.37
CA GLY A 391 -3.05 -9.72 -5.44
C GLY A 391 -4.17 -8.75 -5.08
N GLN A 392 -5.02 -8.39 -6.03
CA GLN A 392 -6.21 -7.56 -5.79
C GLN A 392 -7.16 -8.19 -4.77
N LEU A 393 -7.40 -9.51 -4.88
CA LEU A 393 -8.22 -10.24 -3.90
C LEU A 393 -7.61 -10.20 -2.49
N ARG A 394 -6.29 -10.38 -2.40
CA ARG A 394 -5.59 -10.28 -1.10
C ARG A 394 -5.65 -8.85 -0.54
N ALA A 395 -5.57 -7.83 -1.38
CA ALA A 395 -5.74 -6.44 -0.95
C ALA A 395 -7.13 -6.19 -0.34
N GLY A 396 -8.18 -6.74 -0.94
CA GLY A 396 -9.54 -6.72 -0.36
C GLY A 396 -9.57 -7.39 1.02
N LYS A 397 -8.91 -8.54 1.17
CA LYS A 397 -8.84 -9.23 2.47
C LYS A 397 -8.09 -8.43 3.54
N GLN A 398 -7.02 -7.73 3.16
CA GLN A 398 -6.30 -6.85 4.08
C GLN A 398 -7.18 -5.70 4.57
N LEU A 399 -8.06 -5.17 3.72
CA LEU A 399 -9.03 -4.14 4.11
C LEU A 399 -10.10 -4.64 5.07
N GLU A 400 -10.64 -5.84 4.84
CA GLU A 400 -11.60 -6.48 5.76
C GLU A 400 -10.99 -6.70 7.14
N ASN A 401 -9.73 -7.10 7.16
CA ASN A 401 -9.01 -7.36 8.39
C ASN A 401 -8.57 -6.08 9.12
N ALA A 402 -8.66 -4.89 8.52
CA ALA A 402 -8.08 -3.68 9.10
C ALA A 402 -8.95 -3.02 10.18
N ALA A 403 -10.26 -3.28 10.21
CA ALA A 403 -11.19 -2.57 11.08
C ALA A 403 -12.33 -3.45 11.61
N VAL A 404 -12.79 -3.13 12.82
CA VAL A 404 -14.00 -3.73 13.43
C VAL A 404 -14.99 -2.63 13.79
N LEU A 405 -16.29 -2.92 13.63
CA LEU A 405 -17.38 -2.01 14.00
C LEU A 405 -18.17 -2.56 15.19
N GLU A 406 -18.37 -1.75 16.22
CA GLU A 406 -19.24 -2.07 17.36
C GLU A 406 -20.35 -1.03 17.52
N VAL A 407 -21.58 -1.47 17.75
CA VAL A 407 -22.71 -0.58 18.01
C VAL A 407 -23.24 -0.82 19.42
N ASN A 408 -23.37 0.25 20.20
CA ASN A 408 -24.00 0.22 21.51
C ASN A 408 -24.93 1.43 21.66
N GLY A 409 -26.25 1.17 21.70
CA GLY A 409 -27.26 2.23 21.65
C GLY A 409 -27.10 3.04 20.37
N ASN A 410 -26.87 4.35 20.50
CA ASN A 410 -26.61 5.26 19.38
C ASN A 410 -25.12 5.61 19.24
N THR A 411 -24.22 4.77 19.74
CA THR A 411 -22.78 4.95 19.57
C THR A 411 -22.25 3.87 18.64
N LEU A 412 -21.59 4.28 17.57
CA LEU A 412 -20.79 3.43 16.69
C LEU A 412 -19.31 3.61 17.06
N LYS A 413 -18.62 2.53 17.36
CA LYS A 413 -17.16 2.50 17.44
C LYS A 413 -16.58 1.99 16.13
N VAL A 414 -15.61 2.71 15.60
CA VAL A 414 -14.77 2.26 14.49
C VAL A 414 -13.40 1.93 15.09
N ILE A 415 -13.05 0.66 15.14
CA ILE A 415 -11.89 0.15 15.88
C ILE A 415 -10.80 -0.24 14.90
N ASN A 416 -9.60 0.31 15.09
CA ASN A 416 -8.43 -0.02 14.30
C ASN A 416 -7.80 -1.32 14.82
N THR A 417 -7.67 -2.31 13.94
CA THR A 417 -6.97 -3.57 14.24
C THR A 417 -5.64 -3.71 13.48
N ALA A 418 -5.26 -2.69 12.71
CA ALA A 418 -3.96 -2.59 12.06
C ALA A 418 -2.86 -2.10 13.01
N GLY A 419 -1.60 -2.34 12.62
CA GLY A 419 -0.41 -1.97 13.39
C GLY A 419 -0.02 -0.49 13.34
N HIS A 420 -0.63 0.29 12.46
CA HIS A 420 -0.35 1.70 12.16
C HIS A 420 -1.68 2.49 12.12
N LYS A 421 -1.70 3.77 11.76
CA LYS A 421 -2.98 4.49 11.64
C LYS A 421 -3.87 3.84 10.59
N LEU A 422 -5.18 3.93 10.78
CA LEU A 422 -6.19 3.45 9.85
C LEU A 422 -6.86 4.66 9.17
N ILE A 423 -6.63 4.91 7.89
CA ILE A 423 -5.74 4.20 6.93
C ILE A 423 -4.28 4.70 7.00
N THR A 424 -3.35 4.04 6.29
CA THR A 424 -1.92 4.42 6.22
C THR A 424 -1.38 4.44 4.78
N GLY A 425 -0.06 4.67 4.62
CA GLY A 425 0.62 4.81 3.34
C GLY A 425 0.59 6.25 2.84
N TYR A 426 0.93 6.46 1.56
CA TYR A 426 0.75 7.73 0.86
C TYR A 426 -0.70 8.21 1.00
N PRO A 427 -0.97 9.23 1.84
CA PRO A 427 -2.33 9.46 2.33
C PRO A 427 -3.15 10.33 1.38
N GLU A 428 -2.50 11.14 0.52
CA GLU A 428 -3.19 12.04 -0.40
C GLU A 428 -4.10 11.25 -1.35
N GLY A 429 -5.34 11.71 -1.47
CA GLY A 429 -6.34 11.07 -2.31
C GLY A 429 -6.97 9.79 -1.75
N ARG A 430 -6.48 9.25 -0.62
CA ARG A 430 -7.10 8.09 0.04
C ARG A 430 -8.08 8.53 1.10
N ARG A 431 -9.19 7.80 1.24
CA ARG A 431 -10.17 8.07 2.30
C ARG A 431 -10.91 6.83 2.75
N MET A 432 -11.31 6.87 4.02
CA MET A 432 -12.25 5.95 4.62
C MET A 432 -13.45 6.75 5.16
N TRP A 433 -14.68 6.23 5.12
CA TRP A 433 -15.82 6.92 5.72
C TRP A 433 -16.93 5.96 6.14
N VAL A 434 -17.79 6.44 7.03
CA VAL A 434 -18.99 5.70 7.43
C VAL A 434 -20.16 6.07 6.52
N ASN A 435 -20.71 5.08 5.83
CA ASN A 435 -21.99 5.16 5.13
C ASN A 435 -23.09 4.57 6.03
N VAL A 436 -24.21 5.28 6.18
CA VAL A 436 -25.35 4.81 6.99
C VAL A 436 -26.64 4.93 6.20
N LYS A 437 -27.28 3.80 5.93
CA LYS A 437 -28.62 3.75 5.32
C LYS A 437 -29.66 3.48 6.39
N TRP A 438 -30.52 4.47 6.64
CA TRP A 438 -31.59 4.41 7.62
C TRP A 438 -32.88 3.91 6.97
N TYR A 439 -33.54 2.95 7.60
CA TYR A 439 -34.76 2.31 7.11
C TYR A 439 -35.94 2.50 8.06
N ASN A 440 -37.13 2.71 7.49
CA ASN A 440 -38.40 2.66 8.23
C ASN A 440 -38.94 1.23 8.37
N GLU A 441 -40.08 1.08 9.06
CA GLU A 441 -40.74 -0.23 9.28
C GLU A 441 -41.14 -0.97 7.99
N SER A 442 -41.28 -0.26 6.87
CA SER A 442 -41.60 -0.84 5.56
C SER A 442 -40.35 -1.16 4.72
N ASN A 443 -39.16 -1.15 5.32
CA ASN A 443 -37.86 -1.28 4.64
C ASN A 443 -37.58 -0.20 3.58
N GLY A 444 -38.24 0.95 3.65
CA GLY A 444 -37.92 2.11 2.82
C GLY A 444 -36.77 2.93 3.43
N ILE A 445 -35.82 3.36 2.59
CA ILE A 445 -34.74 4.27 3.01
C ILE A 445 -35.34 5.65 3.34
N VAL A 446 -35.11 6.13 4.55
CA VAL A 446 -35.52 7.47 5.01
C VAL A 446 -34.40 8.50 4.97
N ARG A 447 -33.14 8.05 5.09
CA ARG A 447 -31.93 8.87 4.97
C ARG A 447 -30.73 7.99 4.62
N GLU A 448 -29.79 8.53 3.86
CA GLU A 448 -28.49 7.91 3.62
C GLU A 448 -27.39 8.94 3.91
N ASP A 449 -26.59 8.69 4.94
CA ASP A 449 -25.43 9.50 5.31
C ASP A 449 -24.18 8.93 4.60
N GLY A 450 -23.23 9.79 4.20
CA GLY A 450 -22.02 9.35 3.51
C GLY A 450 -22.28 8.72 2.14
N LYS A 451 -23.29 9.21 1.42
CA LYS A 451 -23.71 8.64 0.14
C LYS A 451 -22.63 8.79 -0.94
N TYR A 452 -22.29 7.66 -1.56
CA TYR A 452 -21.47 7.57 -2.77
C TYR A 452 -22.35 7.41 -4.00
N GLY A 453 -22.06 8.14 -5.07
CA GLY A 453 -22.83 8.04 -6.31
C GLY A 453 -22.49 9.12 -7.34
N PRO A 454 -23.33 9.26 -8.38
CA PRO A 454 -23.04 10.12 -9.51
C PRO A 454 -23.15 11.60 -9.13
N VAL A 455 -22.13 12.37 -9.54
CA VAL A 455 -22.09 13.84 -9.53
C VAL A 455 -21.93 14.29 -10.98
N GLN A 456 -22.88 15.11 -11.44
CA GLN A 456 -22.77 15.79 -12.72
C GLN A 456 -21.73 16.91 -12.61
N LEU A 457 -20.76 16.90 -13.53
CA LEU A 457 -19.73 17.92 -13.63
C LEU A 457 -20.15 19.05 -14.57
N GLU A 458 -19.42 20.15 -14.49
CA GLU A 458 -19.40 21.26 -15.45
C GLU A 458 -18.16 21.20 -16.36
N ILE A 459 -17.61 19.99 -16.54
CA ILE A 459 -16.38 19.70 -17.29
C ILE A 459 -16.67 18.59 -18.29
N ASP A 460 -16.18 18.77 -19.51
CA ASP A 460 -16.05 17.75 -20.56
C ASP A 460 -14.64 17.14 -20.44
N LEU A 461 -14.56 15.95 -19.83
CA LEU A 461 -13.33 15.23 -19.51
C LEU A 461 -12.83 14.40 -20.70
N ASP A 462 -13.72 13.89 -21.54
CA ASP A 462 -13.38 13.03 -22.68
C ASP A 462 -13.31 13.79 -24.03
N GLY A 463 -13.73 15.06 -24.04
CA GLY A 463 -13.68 15.95 -25.18
C GLY A 463 -14.82 15.73 -26.19
N ASP A 464 -15.88 15.02 -25.82
CA ASP A 464 -17.02 14.72 -26.70
C ASP A 464 -18.01 15.88 -26.86
N GLY A 465 -17.80 16.96 -26.11
CA GLY A 465 -18.65 18.16 -26.07
C GLY A 465 -19.80 18.08 -25.07
N VAL A 466 -19.82 17.08 -24.18
CA VAL A 466 -20.83 16.86 -23.13
C VAL A 466 -20.14 16.85 -21.77
N ASN A 467 -20.79 17.44 -20.76
CA ASN A 467 -20.23 17.38 -19.42
C ASN A 467 -20.39 15.99 -18.80
N ASP A 468 -19.35 15.51 -18.15
CA ASP A 468 -19.28 14.17 -17.58
C ASP A 468 -20.02 14.00 -16.25
N THR A 469 -20.25 12.74 -15.90
CA THR A 469 -20.68 12.33 -14.57
C THR A 469 -19.64 11.41 -13.95
N VAL A 470 -19.26 11.70 -12.72
CA VAL A 470 -18.30 10.89 -11.96
C VAL A 470 -18.91 10.36 -10.68
N ASN A 471 -18.51 9.16 -10.24
CA ASN A 471 -18.95 8.58 -8.98
C ASN A 471 -18.02 8.97 -7.82
N THR A 472 -18.58 9.61 -6.80
CA THR A 472 -17.83 10.13 -5.64
C THR A 472 -18.76 10.34 -4.45
N ILE A 473 -18.22 10.73 -3.29
CA ILE A 473 -19.04 11.15 -2.14
C ILE A 473 -19.81 12.41 -2.54
N LEU A 474 -21.14 12.37 -2.45
CA LEU A 474 -22.01 13.44 -2.94
C LEU A 474 -21.89 14.73 -2.12
N ASN A 475 -21.69 14.61 -0.81
CA ASN A 475 -21.56 15.76 0.09
C ASN A 475 -20.45 15.53 1.12
N LEU A 476 -19.26 16.05 0.84
CA LEU A 476 -18.11 15.99 1.76
C LEU A 476 -18.31 16.80 3.05
N LYS A 477 -19.27 17.72 3.08
CA LYS A 477 -19.54 18.62 4.22
C LYS A 477 -20.80 18.22 4.98
N ASP A 478 -21.34 17.03 4.74
CA ASP A 478 -22.49 16.54 5.49
C ASP A 478 -22.09 16.31 6.95
N LYS A 479 -22.79 16.99 7.86
CA LYS A 479 -22.57 16.90 9.31
C LYS A 479 -22.79 15.49 9.88
N ASN A 480 -23.48 14.61 9.16
CA ASN A 480 -23.72 13.22 9.56
C ASN A 480 -22.68 12.26 8.97
N THR A 481 -21.81 12.73 8.08
CA THR A 481 -20.79 11.91 7.43
C THR A 481 -19.46 12.08 8.15
N LYS A 482 -18.90 10.98 8.65
CA LYS A 482 -17.54 10.96 9.19
C LYS A 482 -16.60 10.41 8.13
N ILE A 483 -15.68 11.26 7.65
CA ILE A 483 -14.62 10.90 6.70
C ILE A 483 -13.28 10.94 7.44
N TYR A 484 -12.47 9.92 7.22
CA TYR A 484 -11.12 9.72 7.73
C TYR A 484 -10.12 9.93 6.58
N GLU A 485 -9.29 10.96 6.69
CA GLU A 485 -8.36 11.49 5.69
C GLU A 485 -7.16 12.15 6.38
N SER A 486 -6.11 12.39 5.60
CA SER A 486 -5.04 13.31 5.96
C SER A 486 -4.89 14.37 4.86
N HIS A 487 -4.70 15.61 5.28
CA HIS A 487 -4.61 16.79 4.42
C HIS A 487 -3.29 17.51 4.71
N PRO A 488 -2.20 17.14 4.00
CA PRO A 488 -1.02 17.96 3.89
C PRO A 488 -1.37 19.36 3.37
N ALA A 489 -0.56 20.33 3.75
CA ALA A 489 -0.83 21.73 3.51
C ALA A 489 0.44 22.54 3.30
N MET A 490 0.23 23.73 2.74
CA MET A 490 1.22 24.77 2.61
C MET A 490 0.93 25.89 3.60
N THR A 491 1.96 26.45 4.24
CA THR A 491 1.82 27.64 5.09
C THR A 491 1.97 28.92 4.27
N GLN A 492 1.38 30.01 4.76
CA GLN A 492 1.47 31.33 4.14
C GLN A 492 2.91 31.86 4.05
N GLU A 493 3.75 31.58 5.04
CA GLU A 493 5.16 31.98 5.07
C GLU A 493 5.94 31.24 3.99
N TRP A 494 5.67 29.94 3.84
CA TRP A 494 6.29 29.14 2.79
C TRP A 494 5.84 29.58 1.39
N ALA A 495 4.56 29.93 1.21
CA ALA A 495 4.08 30.52 -0.02
C ALA A 495 4.82 31.83 -0.39
N ASN A 496 5.06 32.71 0.59
CA ASN A 496 5.87 33.92 0.38
C ASN A 496 7.33 33.60 0.02
N GLN A 497 7.93 32.60 0.66
CA GLN A 497 9.30 32.16 0.34
C GLN A 497 9.38 31.60 -1.09
N LEU A 498 8.44 30.74 -1.49
CA LEU A 498 8.36 30.16 -2.83
C LEU A 498 8.22 31.22 -3.94
N MET A 499 7.42 32.28 -3.72
CA MET A 499 7.31 33.36 -4.71
C MET A 499 8.55 34.27 -4.78
N ALA A 500 9.36 34.29 -3.73
CA ALA A 500 10.57 35.09 -3.67
C ALA A 500 11.76 34.41 -4.35
N GLN A 501 12.84 35.17 -4.56
CA GLN A 501 14.13 34.58 -4.94
C GLN A 501 14.64 33.69 -3.80
N PRO A 502 15.22 32.51 -4.10
CA PRO A 502 15.61 32.03 -5.43
C PRO A 502 14.55 31.21 -6.20
N PHE A 503 13.42 30.85 -5.58
CA PHE A 503 12.45 29.91 -6.13
C PHE A 503 11.60 30.50 -7.27
N ASN A 504 11.12 31.75 -7.12
CA ASN A 504 10.33 32.47 -8.12
C ASN A 504 9.09 31.71 -8.64
N VAL A 505 8.44 30.93 -7.78
CA VAL A 505 7.21 30.24 -8.13
C VAL A 505 6.12 31.28 -8.46
N PRO A 506 5.41 31.15 -9.59
CA PRO A 506 4.36 32.09 -9.96
C PRO A 506 3.22 32.12 -8.94
N GLY A 507 2.78 33.32 -8.56
CA GLY A 507 1.66 33.49 -7.63
C GLY A 507 0.30 33.02 -8.18
N ASP A 508 0.19 32.79 -9.49
CA ASP A 508 -1.00 32.22 -10.14
C ASP A 508 -0.97 30.69 -10.20
N LEU A 509 0.02 30.02 -9.58
CA LEU A 509 0.02 28.57 -9.39
C LEU A 509 -1.26 28.15 -8.65
N PRO A 510 -2.16 27.35 -9.27
CA PRO A 510 -3.33 26.80 -8.59
C PRO A 510 -2.89 25.87 -7.46
N LEU A 511 -3.43 26.03 -6.26
CA LEU A 511 -3.22 25.10 -5.15
C LEU A 511 -4.34 24.05 -5.05
N SER A 512 -5.50 24.34 -5.64
CA SER A 512 -6.67 23.48 -5.64
C SER A 512 -7.60 23.81 -6.80
N TYR A 513 -8.53 22.90 -7.07
CA TYR A 513 -9.49 23.01 -8.15
C TYR A 513 -10.90 22.73 -7.60
N ASP A 514 -11.89 23.48 -8.08
CA ASP A 514 -13.28 23.20 -7.76
C ASP A 514 -13.68 21.85 -8.36
N ARG A 515 -14.26 20.98 -7.54
CA ARG A 515 -14.57 19.59 -7.93
C ARG A 515 -15.68 19.44 -8.97
N PHE A 516 -16.43 20.50 -9.27
CA PHE A 516 -17.51 20.49 -10.27
C PHE A 516 -17.08 21.16 -11.57
N THR A 517 -16.41 22.31 -11.49
CA THR A 517 -16.00 23.10 -12.67
C THR A 517 -14.59 22.82 -13.13
N GLY A 518 -13.73 22.26 -12.26
CA GLY A 518 -12.32 21.98 -12.55
C GLY A 518 -11.46 23.22 -12.72
N GLU A 519 -12.01 24.39 -12.42
CA GLU A 519 -11.29 25.67 -12.45
C GLU A 519 -10.48 25.84 -11.15
N PRO A 520 -9.32 26.52 -11.21
CA PRO A 520 -8.60 26.94 -10.00
C PRO A 520 -9.52 27.71 -9.05
N ASP A 521 -9.62 27.26 -7.79
CA ASP A 521 -10.42 27.93 -6.75
C ASP A 521 -9.58 28.55 -5.62
N TYR A 522 -8.27 28.28 -5.61
CA TYR A 522 -7.30 28.93 -4.75
C TYR A 522 -5.89 28.89 -5.36
N THR A 523 -5.08 29.92 -5.12
CA THR A 523 -3.74 30.08 -5.70
C THR A 523 -2.66 30.37 -4.66
N LEU A 524 -1.41 30.16 -5.05
CA LEU A 524 -0.24 30.46 -4.21
C LEU A 524 -0.19 31.92 -3.74
N GLY A 525 -0.51 32.86 -4.64
CA GLY A 525 -0.55 34.29 -4.34
C GLY A 525 -1.69 34.66 -3.39
N GLU A 526 -2.83 33.97 -3.46
CA GLU A 526 -3.93 34.15 -2.52
C GLU A 526 -3.60 33.63 -1.12
N LEU A 527 -2.89 32.50 -1.02
CA LEU A 527 -2.32 32.01 0.23
C LEU A 527 -1.32 33.00 0.80
N ALA A 528 -0.36 33.45 0.00
CA ALA A 528 0.67 34.43 0.40
C ALA A 528 0.06 35.75 0.92
N ALA A 529 -1.11 36.15 0.42
CA ALA A 529 -1.84 37.34 0.86
C ALA A 529 -2.65 37.16 2.16
N GLN A 530 -2.77 35.93 2.69
CA GLN A 530 -3.43 35.67 3.97
C GLN A 530 -2.59 36.15 5.16
N PRO A 531 -3.18 36.23 6.37
CA PRO A 531 -2.42 36.45 7.60
C PRO A 531 -1.35 35.36 7.83
N GLU A 532 -0.23 35.74 8.46
CA GLU A 532 0.80 34.83 8.96
C GLU A 532 0.18 33.73 9.84
N GLY A 533 0.70 32.51 9.73
CA GLY A 533 0.20 31.29 10.38
C GLY A 533 -0.98 30.62 9.65
N THR A 534 -1.48 31.20 8.56
CA THR A 534 -2.52 30.54 7.75
C THR A 534 -1.92 29.34 7.03
N THR A 535 -2.67 28.24 7.00
CA THR A 535 -2.35 27.06 6.18
C THR A 535 -3.44 26.85 5.14
N TYR A 536 -3.09 26.17 4.05
CA TYR A 536 -4.04 25.77 3.03
C TYR A 536 -3.67 24.39 2.51
N LYS A 537 -4.61 23.46 2.59
CA LYS A 537 -4.45 22.10 2.04
C LYS A 537 -4.25 22.10 0.53
N THR A 538 -3.30 21.31 0.07
CA THR A 538 -3.05 21.13 -1.37
C THR A 538 -2.41 19.77 -1.61
N PHE A 539 -2.51 19.27 -2.84
CA PHE A 539 -1.90 18.01 -3.27
C PHE A 539 -0.54 18.21 -3.95
N HIS A 540 0.05 19.42 -3.87
CA HIS A 540 1.43 19.68 -4.30
C HIS A 540 2.43 19.00 -3.35
N PHE A 541 2.60 17.70 -3.53
CA PHE A 541 3.41 16.80 -2.71
C PHE A 541 4.76 17.40 -2.29
N VAL A 542 5.54 17.91 -3.26
CA VAL A 542 6.90 18.42 -2.97
C VAL A 542 6.91 19.81 -2.35
N LEU A 543 5.77 20.49 -2.26
CA LEU A 543 5.65 21.85 -1.73
C LEU A 543 4.96 21.91 -0.35
N ASN A 544 4.30 20.83 0.07
CA ASN A 544 3.61 20.76 1.36
C ASN A 544 4.59 20.78 2.55
N ASN A 545 4.44 21.76 3.45
CA ASN A 545 5.28 21.96 4.64
C ASN A 545 4.49 21.95 5.96
N ALA A 546 3.22 21.59 5.94
CA ALA A 546 2.38 21.49 7.12
C ALA A 546 1.40 20.32 6.99
N MET A 547 0.81 19.93 8.12
CA MET A 547 -0.31 19.00 8.20
C MET A 547 -1.52 19.76 8.76
N GLU A 548 -2.51 20.08 7.93
CA GLU A 548 -3.71 20.80 8.38
C GLU A 548 -4.66 19.85 9.13
N MET A 549 -4.70 18.59 8.72
CA MET A 549 -5.58 17.58 9.29
C MET A 549 -5.00 16.18 9.13
N ASP A 550 -5.09 15.38 10.17
CA ASP A 550 -4.87 13.94 10.11
C ASP A 550 -5.79 13.31 11.15
N ASN A 551 -6.94 12.85 10.70
CA ASN A 551 -7.91 12.18 11.54
C ASN A 551 -7.93 10.68 11.27
N ARG A 552 -6.81 10.07 10.86
CA ARG A 552 -6.70 8.61 10.72
C ARG A 552 -6.59 7.99 12.11
N ILE A 553 -7.26 6.85 12.33
CA ILE A 553 -7.44 6.27 13.67
C ILE A 553 -6.11 5.66 14.16
N PRO A 554 -5.57 6.04 15.34
CA PRO A 554 -4.33 5.51 15.91
C PRO A 554 -4.30 3.97 16.02
N PRO A 555 -3.11 3.33 15.98
CA PRO A 555 -2.96 1.91 16.31
C PRO A 555 -3.04 1.66 17.82
N TYR A 556 -3.20 0.39 18.18
CA TYR A 556 -3.21 -0.05 19.56
C TYR A 556 -1.95 0.37 20.31
N GLY A 557 -2.15 1.08 21.42
CA GLY A 557 -1.07 1.46 22.31
C GLY A 557 -0.21 2.63 21.82
N MET A 558 -0.68 3.41 20.83
CA MET A 558 0.07 4.55 20.30
C MET A 558 0.42 5.56 21.42
N SER A 559 1.69 5.60 21.79
CA SER A 559 2.25 6.53 22.77
C SER A 559 2.22 7.96 22.23
N TYR A 560 1.78 8.90 23.06
CA TYR A 560 1.84 10.31 22.75
C TYR A 560 3.27 10.81 22.48
N ASP A 561 4.19 10.53 23.40
CA ASP A 561 5.53 11.10 23.34
C ASP A 561 6.30 10.54 22.13
N GLU A 562 6.13 9.25 21.82
CA GLU A 562 6.78 8.64 20.65
C GLU A 562 6.14 9.10 19.34
N ALA A 563 4.82 9.26 19.29
CA ALA A 563 4.15 9.86 18.14
C ALA A 563 4.60 11.30 17.92
N LYS A 564 4.80 12.09 18.98
CA LYS A 564 5.30 13.45 18.91
C LYS A 564 6.72 13.50 18.37
N LEU A 565 7.63 12.70 18.94
CA LEU A 565 9.01 12.59 18.49
C LEU A 565 9.10 12.27 16.99
N ARG A 566 8.20 11.41 16.51
CA ARG A 566 8.19 10.92 15.14
C ARG A 566 7.33 11.71 14.14
N ASN A 567 6.83 12.88 14.54
CA ASN A 567 5.89 13.67 13.73
C ASN A 567 4.66 12.87 13.25
N ALA A 568 4.15 11.96 14.08
CA ALA A 568 3.05 11.04 13.78
C ALA A 568 1.79 11.32 14.61
N LEU A 569 1.69 12.48 15.28
CA LEU A 569 0.49 12.83 16.05
C LEU A 569 -0.75 12.94 15.15
N PRO A 570 -1.96 12.64 15.67
CA PRO A 570 -3.21 13.06 15.04
C PRO A 570 -3.29 14.59 14.96
N VAL A 571 -3.99 15.13 13.96
CA VAL A 571 -4.24 16.57 13.83
C VAL A 571 -5.74 16.80 13.62
N PRO A 572 -6.46 17.39 14.59
CA PRO A 572 -5.99 17.88 15.90
C PRO A 572 -5.52 16.77 16.86
N GLU A 573 -4.62 17.14 17.77
CA GLU A 573 -3.96 16.22 18.71
C GLU A 573 -4.93 15.59 19.73
N ASP A 574 -6.06 16.24 20.03
CA ASP A 574 -6.97 15.86 21.11
C ASP A 574 -8.11 14.91 20.69
N GLN A 575 -8.19 14.56 19.40
CA GLN A 575 -9.35 13.88 18.84
C GLN A 575 -9.51 12.40 19.25
N TYR A 576 -8.46 11.77 19.80
CA TYR A 576 -8.47 10.36 20.24
C TYR A 576 -8.17 10.18 21.73
N GLY A 577 -9.00 10.80 22.57
CA GLY A 577 -8.93 10.70 24.03
C GLY A 577 -8.06 11.75 24.72
N ASN A 578 -7.39 12.62 23.95
CA ASN A 578 -6.50 13.69 24.43
C ASN A 578 -5.51 13.23 25.53
N PRO A 579 -4.65 12.25 25.24
CA PRO A 579 -3.81 11.63 26.26
C PRO A 579 -2.78 12.57 26.88
N GLY A 580 -2.26 13.54 26.12
CA GLY A 580 -1.10 14.35 26.53
C GLY A 580 0.16 13.51 26.79
N SER A 581 1.20 14.14 27.33
CA SER A 581 2.49 13.49 27.64
C SER A 581 2.33 12.28 28.57
N GLU A 582 3.12 11.24 28.33
CA GLU A 582 3.05 9.90 28.95
C GLU A 582 1.74 9.12 28.70
N GLY A 583 0.80 9.69 27.95
CA GLY A 583 -0.49 9.06 27.65
C GLY A 583 -0.49 8.23 26.36
N VAL A 584 -1.60 7.54 26.14
CA VAL A 584 -1.82 6.63 25.00
C VAL A 584 -3.11 7.00 24.29
N TYR A 585 -3.08 7.08 22.97
CA TYR A 585 -4.26 7.37 22.15
C TYR A 585 -5.26 6.22 22.12
N ASN A 586 -6.54 6.55 22.00
CA ASN A 586 -7.56 5.56 21.67
C ASN A 586 -7.31 5.01 20.26
N TYR A 587 -7.29 3.69 20.12
CA TYR A 587 -7.18 3.00 18.83
C TYR A 587 -8.54 2.83 18.13
N TRP A 588 -9.50 3.68 18.49
CA TRP A 588 -10.84 3.69 17.94
C TRP A 588 -11.38 5.13 17.90
N ASP A 589 -12.34 5.35 17.01
CA ASP A 589 -13.19 6.54 17.01
C ASP A 589 -14.58 6.19 17.55
N GLU A 590 -15.23 7.14 18.22
CA GLU A 590 -16.62 7.00 18.69
C GLU A 590 -17.53 8.01 17.99
N ILE A 591 -18.43 7.50 17.16
CA ILE A 591 -19.39 8.31 16.41
C ILE A 591 -20.75 8.21 17.10
N THR A 592 -21.31 9.37 17.45
CA THR A 592 -22.70 9.45 17.91
C THR A 592 -23.64 9.38 16.70
N LEU A 593 -24.32 8.25 16.54
CA LEU A 593 -25.37 8.05 15.55
C LEU A 593 -26.59 8.94 15.88
N ASN A 594 -27.20 9.50 14.84
CA ASN A 594 -28.36 10.38 14.96
C ASN A 594 -29.54 9.90 14.09
N PRO A 595 -30.22 8.82 14.51
CA PRO A 595 -31.35 8.24 13.76
C PRO A 595 -32.39 9.31 13.38
N PRO A 596 -32.77 9.43 12.10
CA PRO A 596 -33.83 10.36 11.69
C PRO A 596 -35.20 9.87 12.15
N ASP A 597 -36.17 10.79 12.22
CA ASP A 597 -37.56 10.45 12.56
C ASP A 597 -38.11 9.34 11.66
N GLY A 598 -38.67 8.30 12.28
CA GLY A 598 -39.23 7.15 11.57
C GLY A 598 -38.22 6.06 11.19
N ALA A 599 -36.93 6.23 11.47
CA ALA A 599 -35.96 5.14 11.34
C ALA A 599 -36.12 4.12 12.47
N VAL A 600 -36.17 2.84 12.10
CA VAL A 600 -36.22 1.70 13.04
C VAL A 600 -35.04 0.74 12.88
N ARG A 601 -34.31 0.87 11.76
CA ARG A 601 -33.13 0.07 11.43
C ARG A 601 -32.12 0.94 10.66
N ALA A 602 -30.83 0.64 10.76
CA ALA A 602 -29.84 1.13 9.82
C ALA A 602 -28.87 0.02 9.40
N GLU A 603 -28.37 0.10 8.16
CA GLU A 603 -27.15 -0.57 7.72
C GLU A 603 -26.01 0.43 7.79
N ILE A 604 -24.91 0.02 8.42
CA ILE A 604 -23.73 0.83 8.62
C ILE A 604 -22.57 0.13 7.92
N GLN A 605 -21.87 0.83 7.05
CA GLN A 605 -20.69 0.32 6.35
C GLN A 605 -19.52 1.30 6.54
N LEU A 606 -18.34 0.74 6.83
CA LEU A 606 -17.07 1.45 6.74
C LEU A 606 -16.53 1.23 5.33
N LEU A 607 -16.45 2.30 4.55
CA LEU A 607 -16.05 2.27 3.15
C LEU A 607 -14.63 2.82 2.99
N TYR A 608 -13.83 2.23 2.10
CA TYR A 608 -12.50 2.70 1.73
C TYR A 608 -12.37 2.94 0.23
N GLN A 609 -11.89 4.13 -0.13
CA GLN A 609 -11.55 4.51 -1.49
C GLN A 609 -10.04 4.79 -1.59
N PRO A 610 -9.31 4.08 -2.46
CA PRO A 610 -7.87 4.23 -2.62
C PRO A 610 -7.50 5.50 -3.40
N THR A 611 -8.42 6.07 -4.19
CA THR A 611 -8.15 7.28 -4.97
C THR A 611 -9.42 8.09 -5.16
N SER A 612 -9.42 9.32 -4.67
CA SER A 612 -10.55 10.25 -4.73
C SER A 612 -10.66 10.95 -6.08
N TRP A 613 -11.88 11.37 -6.43
CA TRP A 613 -12.10 12.27 -7.56
C TRP A 613 -11.28 13.56 -7.43
N GLU A 614 -11.21 14.13 -6.23
CA GLU A 614 -10.47 15.37 -5.98
C GLU A 614 -8.98 15.24 -6.29
N TYR A 615 -8.39 14.08 -6.02
CA TYR A 615 -6.98 13.83 -6.30
C TYR A 615 -6.73 13.52 -7.78
N VAL A 616 -7.59 12.73 -8.43
CA VAL A 616 -7.53 12.51 -9.88
C VAL A 616 -7.67 13.83 -10.65
N LEU A 617 -8.65 14.66 -10.26
CA LEU A 617 -8.85 15.99 -10.84
C LEU A 617 -7.62 16.86 -10.66
N PHE A 618 -7.02 16.88 -9.47
CA PHE A 618 -5.80 17.62 -9.22
C PHE A 618 -4.66 17.15 -10.11
N LEU A 619 -4.35 15.85 -10.15
CA LEU A 619 -3.24 15.32 -10.96
C LEU A 619 -3.45 15.54 -12.47
N TYR A 620 -4.71 15.49 -12.92
CA TYR A 620 -5.08 15.84 -14.29
C TYR A 620 -4.86 17.33 -14.60
N LYS A 621 -5.37 18.23 -13.76
CA LYS A 621 -5.35 19.68 -14.01
C LYS A 621 -4.01 20.34 -13.69
N ALA A 622 -3.28 19.83 -12.70
CA ALA A 622 -2.00 20.35 -12.27
C ALA A 622 -0.87 19.95 -13.22
N ASN A 623 -0.98 18.82 -13.94
CA ASN A 623 0.01 18.44 -14.94
C ASN A 623 -0.01 19.42 -16.11
N SER A 624 0.95 20.35 -16.10
CA SER A 624 1.05 21.43 -17.08
C SER A 624 1.56 20.99 -18.46
N GLY A 625 2.03 19.75 -18.59
CA GLY A 625 2.74 19.29 -19.79
C GLY A 625 4.13 19.91 -19.97
N SER A 626 4.67 20.59 -18.96
CA SER A 626 5.96 21.29 -19.03
C SER A 626 7.14 20.34 -19.25
N ASN A 627 7.06 19.13 -18.71
CA ASN A 627 7.95 18.02 -19.03
C ASN A 627 7.35 17.17 -20.18
N PRO A 628 8.00 17.12 -21.37
CA PRO A 628 7.48 16.38 -22.52
C PRO A 628 7.35 14.86 -22.32
N PHE A 629 8.16 14.23 -21.47
CA PHE A 629 8.08 12.80 -21.18
C PHE A 629 6.86 12.47 -20.33
N LEU A 630 6.54 13.34 -19.38
CA LEU A 630 5.46 13.19 -18.38
C LEU A 630 4.16 13.93 -18.75
N ALA A 631 4.11 14.59 -19.91
CA ALA A 631 3.04 15.52 -20.25
C ALA A 631 1.62 14.91 -20.27
N GLU A 632 1.52 13.61 -20.57
CA GLU A 632 0.23 12.92 -20.71
C GLU A 632 -0.16 12.11 -19.47
N GLU A 633 0.64 12.09 -18.41
CA GLU A 633 0.38 11.18 -17.28
C GLU A 633 -0.89 11.51 -16.50
N GLY A 634 -1.22 12.80 -16.39
CA GLY A 634 -2.49 13.24 -15.80
C GLY A 634 -3.69 12.76 -16.63
N ASN A 635 -3.59 12.85 -17.96
CA ASN A 635 -4.62 12.38 -18.89
C ASN A 635 -4.79 10.86 -18.83
N LYS A 636 -3.68 10.11 -18.80
CA LYS A 636 -3.71 8.64 -18.71
C LYS A 636 -4.28 8.15 -17.39
N LEU A 637 -3.94 8.79 -16.27
CA LEU A 637 -4.54 8.45 -14.98
C LEU A 637 -6.05 8.70 -15.01
N LEU A 638 -6.48 9.86 -15.54
CA LEU A 638 -7.90 10.18 -15.67
C LEU A 638 -8.63 9.15 -16.54
N ASP A 639 -8.09 8.80 -17.71
CA ASP A 639 -8.66 7.81 -18.61
C ASP A 639 -8.77 6.43 -17.95
N ALA A 640 -7.70 5.98 -17.27
CA ALA A 640 -7.71 4.73 -16.51
C ALA A 640 -8.76 4.75 -15.39
N TRP A 641 -8.93 5.89 -14.71
CA TRP A 641 -9.92 6.05 -13.65
C TRP A 641 -11.37 6.02 -14.16
N LEU A 642 -11.67 6.74 -15.24
CA LEU A 642 -12.99 6.75 -15.86
C LEU A 642 -13.39 5.37 -16.39
N ASN A 643 -12.43 4.59 -16.91
CA ASN A 643 -12.68 3.28 -17.52
C ASN A 643 -12.57 2.08 -16.57
N ASN A 644 -12.23 2.30 -15.29
CA ASN A 644 -12.12 1.23 -14.28
C ASN A 644 -12.86 1.59 -12.99
N ASP A 645 -14.17 1.77 -13.10
CA ASP A 645 -15.10 1.97 -11.98
C ASP A 645 -14.76 3.12 -11.02
N MET A 646 -13.90 4.06 -11.42
CA MET A 646 -13.65 5.30 -10.70
C MET A 646 -13.19 5.07 -9.24
N ALA A 647 -12.38 4.03 -9.02
CA ALA A 647 -11.95 3.58 -7.70
C ALA A 647 -13.12 3.45 -6.72
N LYS A 648 -14.19 2.76 -7.15
CA LYS A 648 -15.41 2.53 -6.37
C LYS A 648 -15.05 1.94 -5.00
N PRO A 649 -15.58 2.51 -3.89
CA PRO A 649 -15.17 2.13 -2.55
C PRO A 649 -15.44 0.66 -2.21
N TYR A 650 -14.51 0.08 -1.45
CA TYR A 650 -14.57 -1.24 -0.86
C TYR A 650 -15.22 -1.19 0.52
N VAL A 651 -16.04 -2.18 0.86
CA VAL A 651 -16.63 -2.30 2.20
C VAL A 651 -15.61 -3.00 3.10
N MET A 652 -15.02 -2.28 4.04
CA MET A 652 -14.06 -2.84 4.99
C MET A 652 -14.76 -3.61 6.10
N ALA A 653 -15.85 -3.07 6.61
CA ALA A 653 -16.61 -3.66 7.72
C ALA A 653 -18.05 -3.18 7.67
N SER A 654 -18.96 -3.96 8.22
CA SER A 654 -20.38 -3.59 8.30
C SER A 654 -21.04 -4.03 9.59
N THR A 655 -22.11 -3.33 9.98
CA THR A 655 -22.93 -3.62 11.15
C THR A 655 -24.32 -3.00 10.99
N THR A 656 -25.18 -3.13 12.00
CA THR A 656 -26.53 -2.54 11.98
C THR A 656 -26.84 -1.75 13.24
N TRP A 657 -27.86 -0.91 13.14
CA TRP A 657 -28.45 -0.21 14.27
C TRP A 657 -29.95 -0.53 14.39
N PRO A 658 -30.48 -0.82 15.60
CA PRO A 658 -29.73 -1.16 16.81
C PRO A 658 -28.87 -2.42 16.59
N ALA A 659 -27.83 -2.64 17.41
CA ALA A 659 -26.87 -3.74 17.23
C ALA A 659 -27.50 -5.15 17.16
N SER A 660 -28.74 -5.30 17.65
CA SER A 660 -29.55 -6.51 17.58
C SER A 660 -30.46 -6.60 16.33
N ALA A 661 -30.30 -5.70 15.37
CA ALA A 661 -31.01 -5.71 14.08
C ALA A 661 -30.21 -6.37 12.95
N LEU A 662 -29.11 -7.05 13.28
CA LEU A 662 -28.60 -8.09 12.42
C LEU A 662 -29.62 -9.24 12.48
N PRO A 663 -30.14 -9.75 11.35
CA PRO A 663 -30.56 -11.15 11.35
C PRO A 663 -29.41 -11.96 11.95
N PRO A 664 -29.65 -13.03 12.73
CA PRO A 664 -28.56 -13.96 13.06
C PRO A 664 -27.79 -14.23 11.76
N ALA A 665 -26.46 -14.04 11.79
CA ALA A 665 -25.61 -14.31 10.63
C ALA A 665 -26.08 -15.64 10.07
N SER A 666 -26.62 -15.59 8.85
CA SER A 666 -27.33 -16.76 8.36
C SER A 666 -26.30 -17.85 8.21
N GLU A 667 -26.58 -19.01 8.80
CA GLU A 667 -25.59 -20.07 8.81
C GLU A 667 -25.37 -20.55 7.38
N LEU A 668 -24.12 -20.62 6.93
CA LEU A 668 -23.79 -21.20 5.63
C LEU A 668 -24.04 -22.71 5.66
N VAL A 669 -24.50 -23.21 4.53
CA VAL A 669 -24.82 -24.62 4.31
C VAL A 669 -24.14 -25.04 3.01
N VAL A 670 -23.33 -26.09 3.06
CA VAL A 670 -22.89 -26.79 1.84
C VAL A 670 -24.01 -27.72 1.40
N GLY A 671 -24.57 -27.45 0.23
CA GLY A 671 -25.57 -28.28 -0.43
C GLY A 671 -24.97 -29.00 -1.63
N ASP A 672 -25.56 -30.15 -1.97
CA ASP A 672 -25.28 -30.87 -3.22
C ASP A 672 -23.78 -31.19 -3.45
N LEU A 673 -23.01 -31.44 -2.38
CA LEU A 673 -21.59 -31.80 -2.49
C LEU A 673 -21.40 -33.16 -3.18
N VAL A 674 -20.81 -33.13 -4.38
CA VAL A 674 -20.67 -34.28 -5.27
C VAL A 674 -19.34 -34.29 -6.00
N THR A 675 -18.91 -35.47 -6.43
CA THR A 675 -17.78 -35.63 -7.36
C THR A 675 -18.26 -35.84 -8.80
N LEU A 676 -17.55 -35.23 -9.75
CA LEU A 676 -17.93 -35.09 -11.15
C LEU A 676 -16.81 -35.57 -12.08
N GLU A 677 -17.16 -36.21 -13.19
CA GLU A 677 -16.26 -36.36 -14.33
C GLU A 677 -16.07 -34.99 -15.01
N VAL A 678 -14.87 -34.76 -15.53
CA VAL A 678 -14.52 -33.55 -16.27
C VAL A 678 -14.15 -33.92 -17.70
N ASP A 679 -14.81 -33.29 -18.67
CA ASP A 679 -14.55 -33.53 -20.09
C ASP A 679 -13.18 -32.98 -20.54
N ILE A 680 -12.81 -33.28 -21.79
CA ILE A 680 -11.55 -32.83 -22.40
C ILE A 680 -11.41 -31.32 -22.53
N LYS A 681 -12.52 -30.56 -22.41
CA LYS A 681 -12.56 -29.10 -22.42
C LYS A 681 -12.55 -28.52 -21.01
N GLY A 682 -12.54 -29.36 -19.97
CA GLY A 682 -12.55 -28.94 -18.58
C GLY A 682 -13.95 -28.72 -18.02
N ASN A 683 -15.02 -29.12 -18.69
CA ASN A 683 -16.39 -28.92 -18.20
C ASN A 683 -16.90 -30.15 -17.44
N PRO A 684 -17.75 -29.98 -16.41
CA PRO A 684 -18.41 -31.09 -15.76
C PRO A 684 -19.26 -31.92 -16.75
N ALA A 685 -19.06 -33.24 -16.76
CA ALA A 685 -19.69 -34.16 -17.72
C ALA A 685 -20.74 -35.09 -17.09
N GLY A 686 -20.74 -35.24 -15.76
CA GLY A 686 -21.69 -36.03 -14.99
C GLY A 686 -21.15 -36.42 -13.61
N GLN A 687 -22.01 -36.81 -12.67
CA GLN A 687 -21.58 -37.30 -11.35
C GLN A 687 -20.91 -38.67 -11.46
N SER A 688 -19.77 -38.83 -10.79
CA SER A 688 -19.08 -40.11 -10.65
C SER A 688 -18.43 -40.20 -9.27
N SER A 689 -18.47 -41.37 -8.66
CA SER A 689 -17.77 -41.69 -7.40
C SER A 689 -16.56 -42.60 -7.63
N THR A 690 -16.15 -42.81 -8.89
CA THR A 690 -15.06 -43.71 -9.25
C THR A 690 -14.23 -43.12 -10.38
N PHE A 691 -12.92 -43.03 -10.19
CA PHE A 691 -11.98 -42.39 -11.12
C PHE A 691 -10.75 -43.29 -11.32
N ALA A 692 -10.05 -43.12 -12.44
CA ALA A 692 -8.75 -43.73 -12.67
C ALA A 692 -7.61 -42.77 -12.31
N PRO A 693 -6.40 -43.27 -12.00
CA PRO A 693 -5.22 -42.42 -11.93
C PRO A 693 -5.04 -41.63 -13.23
N LYS A 694 -4.67 -40.35 -13.10
CA LYS A 694 -4.63 -39.31 -14.16
C LYS A 694 -5.95 -38.64 -14.49
N ASP A 695 -7.08 -39.09 -13.95
CA ASP A 695 -8.33 -38.38 -14.16
C ASP A 695 -8.33 -37.05 -13.41
N THR A 696 -9.12 -36.12 -13.92
CA THR A 696 -9.47 -34.90 -13.21
C THR A 696 -10.77 -35.16 -12.47
N VAL A 697 -10.73 -35.10 -11.15
CA VAL A 697 -11.91 -35.19 -10.29
C VAL A 697 -12.50 -33.78 -10.19
N GLY A 698 -13.71 -33.60 -10.71
CA GLY A 698 -14.50 -32.40 -10.41
C GLY A 698 -15.15 -32.55 -9.04
N ILE A 699 -15.21 -31.48 -8.27
CA ILE A 699 -15.84 -31.42 -6.95
C ILE A 699 -16.84 -30.28 -7.04
N GLY A 700 -18.11 -30.61 -7.19
CA GLY A 700 -19.19 -29.65 -7.30
C GLY A 700 -19.96 -29.54 -6.00
N PHE A 701 -20.33 -28.33 -5.62
CA PHE A 701 -21.23 -28.07 -4.50
C PHE A 701 -21.92 -26.73 -4.70
N ARG A 702 -22.91 -26.47 -3.87
CA ARG A 702 -23.63 -25.21 -3.79
C ARG A 702 -23.55 -24.67 -2.37
N ILE A 703 -23.19 -23.40 -2.21
CA ILE A 703 -23.28 -22.72 -0.92
C ILE A 703 -24.62 -21.99 -0.86
N GLY A 704 -25.36 -22.26 0.21
CA GLY A 704 -26.56 -21.55 0.57
C GLY A 704 -26.52 -21.07 2.01
N ASP A 705 -27.56 -20.36 2.42
CA ASP A 705 -27.81 -20.06 3.83
C ASP A 705 -28.84 -21.02 4.45
N SER A 706 -29.01 -20.94 5.77
CA SER A 706 -30.00 -21.72 6.54
C SER A 706 -31.47 -21.53 6.09
N THR A 707 -31.77 -20.53 5.26
CA THR A 707 -33.09 -20.29 4.69
C THR A 707 -33.28 -20.91 3.30
N GLY A 708 -32.19 -21.41 2.69
CA GLY A 708 -32.15 -22.00 1.35
C GLY A 708 -31.84 -21.00 0.25
N SER A 709 -31.42 -19.77 0.59
CA SER A 709 -30.94 -18.78 -0.39
C SER A 709 -29.54 -19.14 -0.88
N GLN A 710 -29.25 -18.92 -2.16
CA GLN A 710 -27.94 -19.21 -2.77
C GLN A 710 -26.96 -18.07 -2.50
N ILE A 711 -25.71 -18.41 -2.14
CA ILE A 711 -24.69 -17.43 -1.75
C ILE A 711 -23.58 -17.39 -2.80
N SER A 712 -23.58 -16.32 -3.58
CA SER A 712 -22.52 -15.99 -4.55
C SER A 712 -21.32 -15.33 -3.87
N GLY A 713 -20.11 -15.60 -4.38
CA GLY A 713 -18.88 -14.98 -3.90
C GLY A 713 -18.32 -15.52 -2.58
N ALA A 714 -18.87 -16.60 -2.05
CA ALA A 714 -18.32 -17.26 -0.86
C ALA A 714 -17.01 -17.97 -1.23
N THR A 715 -15.96 -17.79 -0.41
CA THR A 715 -14.71 -18.54 -0.57
C THR A 715 -14.83 -19.88 0.15
N VAL A 716 -14.61 -20.97 -0.58
CA VAL A 716 -14.72 -22.33 -0.03
C VAL A 716 -13.35 -22.98 -0.01
N PHE A 717 -13.01 -23.60 1.12
CA PHE A 717 -11.76 -24.34 1.33
C PHE A 717 -12.07 -25.83 1.50
N LEU A 718 -11.30 -26.68 0.81
CA LEU A 718 -11.47 -28.13 0.89
C LEU A 718 -10.16 -28.87 1.05
N SER A 719 -10.23 -30.01 1.71
CA SER A 719 -9.19 -31.00 1.80
C SER A 719 -9.61 -32.30 1.11
N VAL A 720 -8.70 -32.93 0.37
CA VAL A 720 -8.86 -34.27 -0.15
C VAL A 720 -8.00 -35.20 0.68
N LEU A 721 -8.63 -36.16 1.36
CA LEU A 721 -8.02 -37.11 2.26
C LEU A 721 -7.98 -38.51 1.62
N ASP A 722 -6.89 -39.25 1.82
CA ASP A 722 -6.78 -40.65 1.44
C ASP A 722 -7.47 -41.59 2.45
N SER A 723 -7.36 -42.91 2.22
CA SER A 723 -7.98 -43.92 3.08
C SER A 723 -7.42 -44.00 4.50
N GLU A 724 -6.25 -43.41 4.75
CA GLU A 724 -5.63 -43.32 6.07
C GLU A 724 -5.97 -41.98 6.77
N GLY A 725 -6.77 -41.13 6.12
CA GLY A 725 -7.13 -39.81 6.61
C GLY A 725 -6.04 -38.77 6.39
N LYS A 726 -5.03 -39.07 5.56
CA LYS A 726 -3.96 -38.13 5.24
C LYS A 726 -4.39 -37.22 4.10
N GLU A 727 -4.18 -35.92 4.26
CA GLU A 727 -4.42 -34.96 3.18
C GLU A 727 -3.46 -35.16 2.00
N VAL A 728 -4.03 -35.23 0.81
CA VAL A 728 -3.33 -35.40 -0.47
C VAL A 728 -3.52 -34.22 -1.43
N ALA A 729 -4.46 -33.32 -1.14
CA ALA A 729 -4.61 -32.04 -1.81
C ALA A 729 -5.48 -31.08 -0.99
N SER A 730 -5.20 -29.79 -1.10
CA SER A 730 -6.06 -28.70 -0.63
C SER A 730 -6.51 -27.86 -1.84
N LEU A 731 -7.75 -27.42 -1.83
CA LEU A 731 -8.38 -26.66 -2.92
C LEU A 731 -9.14 -25.48 -2.35
N GLN A 732 -9.21 -24.38 -3.10
CA GLN A 732 -10.05 -23.25 -2.77
C GLN A 732 -10.62 -22.56 -4.00
N GLY A 733 -11.68 -21.78 -3.80
CA GLY A 733 -12.18 -20.83 -4.79
C GLY A 733 -13.57 -20.29 -4.44
N LEU A 734 -14.11 -19.49 -5.36
CA LEU A 734 -15.33 -18.71 -5.14
C LEU A 734 -16.57 -19.39 -5.74
N THR A 735 -17.71 -19.18 -5.11
CA THR A 735 -19.01 -19.51 -5.71
C THR A 735 -19.44 -18.48 -6.77
N ASP A 736 -20.11 -18.96 -7.82
CA ASP A 736 -20.68 -18.15 -8.88
C ASP A 736 -22.01 -17.48 -8.47
N GLU A 737 -22.66 -16.79 -9.41
CA GLU A 737 -23.93 -16.08 -9.20
C GLU A 737 -25.09 -16.97 -8.70
N ASN A 738 -24.99 -18.30 -8.88
CA ASN A 738 -25.97 -19.28 -8.42
C ASN A 738 -25.54 -19.96 -7.11
N GLY A 739 -24.47 -19.46 -6.49
CA GLY A 739 -23.84 -20.04 -5.31
C GLY A 739 -23.13 -21.37 -5.60
N GLU A 740 -22.86 -21.70 -6.86
CA GLU A 740 -22.22 -22.96 -7.24
C GLU A 740 -20.72 -22.79 -7.41
N ALA A 741 -19.95 -23.81 -7.05
CA ALA A 741 -18.55 -23.89 -7.43
C ALA A 741 -18.20 -25.32 -7.85
N VAL A 742 -17.28 -25.43 -8.81
CA VAL A 742 -16.70 -26.71 -9.22
C VAL A 742 -15.19 -26.62 -9.19
N PHE A 743 -14.58 -27.26 -8.21
CA PHE A 743 -13.12 -27.39 -8.16
C PHE A 743 -12.64 -28.63 -8.90
N LYS A 744 -11.39 -28.59 -9.32
CA LYS A 744 -10.80 -29.62 -10.16
C LYS A 744 -9.51 -30.09 -9.53
N TRP A 745 -9.49 -31.34 -9.13
CA TRP A 745 -8.29 -32.00 -8.63
C TRP A 745 -7.73 -32.94 -9.69
N LYS A 746 -6.50 -32.69 -10.16
CA LYS A 746 -5.81 -33.57 -11.10
C LYS A 746 -5.06 -34.66 -10.35
N THR A 747 -5.53 -35.91 -10.46
CA THR A 747 -4.88 -37.04 -9.81
C THR A 747 -3.52 -37.36 -10.46
N SER A 748 -2.56 -37.83 -9.65
CA SER A 748 -1.22 -38.14 -10.14
C SER A 748 -1.16 -39.46 -10.94
N ASN A 749 -0.10 -39.63 -11.75
CA ASN A 749 0.14 -40.86 -12.52
C ASN A 749 0.32 -42.12 -11.66
N LYS A 750 0.58 -41.96 -10.36
CA LYS A 750 0.81 -43.04 -9.39
C LYS A 750 -0.12 -42.89 -8.19
N GLN A 751 -1.28 -42.25 -8.39
CA GLN A 751 -2.23 -42.06 -7.31
C GLN A 751 -2.64 -43.42 -6.73
N GLY A 752 -2.61 -43.55 -5.40
CA GLY A 752 -2.92 -44.81 -4.74
C GLY A 752 -4.36 -45.22 -5.02
N ALA A 753 -4.58 -46.47 -5.42
CA ALA A 753 -5.92 -47.03 -5.51
C ALA A 753 -6.53 -47.12 -4.11
N GLY A 754 -7.80 -46.76 -3.95
CA GLY A 754 -8.47 -46.76 -2.66
C GLY A 754 -9.56 -45.71 -2.53
N ALA A 755 -10.13 -45.64 -1.33
CA ALA A 755 -11.14 -44.65 -0.97
C ALA A 755 -10.48 -43.31 -0.63
N TYR A 756 -11.12 -42.23 -1.09
CA TYR A 756 -10.76 -40.85 -0.80
C TYR A 756 -12.00 -40.12 -0.27
N THR A 757 -11.76 -39.08 0.51
CA THR A 757 -12.81 -38.20 1.05
C THR A 757 -12.45 -36.77 0.69
N VAL A 758 -13.37 -36.03 0.09
CA VAL A 758 -13.32 -34.58 0.05
C VAL A 758 -14.03 -34.05 1.29
N ASP A 759 -13.44 -33.07 1.94
CA ASP A 759 -13.93 -32.45 3.18
C ASP A 759 -13.92 -30.93 3.02
N VAL A 760 -15.04 -30.26 3.27
CA VAL A 760 -15.13 -28.79 3.23
C VAL A 760 -14.66 -28.27 4.58
N THR A 761 -13.43 -27.76 4.62
CA THR A 761 -12.79 -27.35 5.88
C THR A 761 -13.24 -25.98 6.34
N ASP A 762 -13.58 -25.07 5.43
CA ASP A 762 -14.08 -23.74 5.77
C ASP A 762 -14.88 -23.10 4.63
N VAL A 763 -15.77 -22.17 4.97
CA VAL A 763 -16.48 -21.30 4.03
C VAL A 763 -16.53 -19.88 4.58
N VAL A 764 -15.92 -18.94 3.86
CA VAL A 764 -15.82 -17.53 4.26
C VAL A 764 -16.72 -16.67 3.39
N MET A 765 -17.68 -15.99 4.02
CA MET A 765 -18.54 -14.98 3.39
C MET A 765 -19.01 -13.95 4.43
N ASP A 766 -18.87 -12.67 4.09
CA ASP A 766 -19.28 -11.56 4.96
C ASP A 766 -20.76 -11.59 5.32
N GLY A 767 -21.07 -11.45 6.61
CA GLY A 767 -22.43 -11.48 7.13
C GLY A 767 -23.01 -12.88 7.37
N TYR A 768 -22.21 -13.93 7.14
CA TYR A 768 -22.59 -15.32 7.38
C TYR A 768 -21.60 -16.00 8.34
N VAL A 769 -22.01 -17.14 8.91
CA VAL A 769 -21.15 -17.98 9.76
C VAL A 769 -21.18 -19.40 9.22
N TYR A 770 -20.01 -20.02 9.07
CA TYR A 770 -19.87 -21.44 8.76
C TYR A 770 -19.36 -22.19 10.00
N ASN A 771 -20.17 -23.13 10.51
CA ASN A 771 -19.82 -23.93 11.68
C ASN A 771 -19.28 -25.30 11.25
N ALA A 772 -18.00 -25.38 10.92
CA ALA A 772 -17.37 -26.64 10.48
C ALA A 772 -17.51 -27.77 11.52
N GLU A 773 -17.38 -27.46 12.82
CA GLU A 773 -17.44 -28.46 13.90
C GLU A 773 -18.83 -29.11 14.06
N GLU A 774 -19.91 -28.42 13.66
CA GLU A 774 -21.28 -28.95 13.76
C GLU A 774 -21.69 -29.78 12.54
N ARG A 775 -20.85 -29.83 11.49
CA ARG A 775 -21.20 -30.37 10.15
C ARG A 775 -20.29 -31.49 9.63
N ASP A 776 -19.50 -32.09 10.52
CA ASP A 776 -18.40 -33.04 10.25
C ASP A 776 -18.73 -34.25 9.34
N GLU A 777 -20.00 -34.59 9.08
CA GLU A 777 -20.37 -35.65 8.10
C GLU A 777 -21.24 -35.15 6.94
N LEU A 778 -21.83 -33.95 7.03
CA LEU A 778 -22.68 -33.39 5.97
C LEU A 778 -21.87 -32.75 4.85
N ASP A 779 -20.66 -32.28 5.18
CA ASP A 779 -19.81 -31.51 4.28
C ASP A 779 -18.64 -32.35 3.74
N LYS A 780 -18.85 -33.68 3.67
CA LYS A 780 -17.91 -34.65 3.12
C LYS A 780 -18.50 -35.47 1.96
N VAL A 781 -17.71 -35.71 0.92
CA VAL A 781 -18.06 -36.64 -0.16
C VAL A 781 -16.95 -37.66 -0.41
N LYS A 782 -17.35 -38.94 -0.51
CA LYS A 782 -16.43 -40.06 -0.71
C LYS A 782 -16.43 -40.53 -2.15
N PHE A 783 -15.24 -40.84 -2.67
CA PHE A 783 -15.04 -41.41 -4.00
C PHE A 783 -13.89 -42.43 -3.97
N ASN A 784 -13.71 -43.17 -5.06
CA ASN A 784 -12.64 -44.17 -5.19
C ASN A 784 -11.75 -43.88 -6.39
N ILE A 785 -10.45 -44.17 -6.24
CA ILE A 785 -9.52 -44.27 -7.36
C ILE A 785 -9.22 -45.76 -7.59
N GLN A 786 -9.36 -46.21 -8.84
CA GLN A 786 -9.18 -47.63 -9.24
C GLN A 786 -7.73 -48.05 -9.45
#